data_AF-A0A1S3QKB8-F1
#
_entry.id   AF-A0A1S3QKB8-F1
#
_cell.length_a   1.000
_cell.length_b   1.000
_cell.length_c   1.000
_cell.angle_alpha   90.00
_cell.angle_beta   90.00
_cell.angle_gamma   90.00
#
_symmetry.space_group_name_H-M   'P 1'
#
loop_
_entity.id
_entity.type
_entity.pdbx_description
1 polymer ?
#
loop_
_entity_poly.entity_id
_entity_poly.type
_entity_poly.pdbx_seq_one_letter_code
_entity_poly.pdbx_strand_id
1 'polypeptide(L)'
;MEVTRTNFKDSLNTVYSAIEEADFLAIDGEFSGISDGPNVSALTNGLDTPEERYMKLKKHSMDFLLFQFGLCTFTYDQAESKYVIKTFNFYIFPKPFNRTSPDTKFICQSSSIDFLASQGFDFNKVFRHGIPYLNQEEEVQLREQYEERRSQSNGSGNPSYISPNSNKGPGSIPEEHREYIGRVVEKVESLFTTSEKTVDLEPCTGFQRKLIYQTLNSKFPKGLHVETLETEKKERYIQISKVDDEERKRRERQKQEREQEELNDAVGFSRVIHAISKSGKLVVGHNMLLDVMHTIHQFYCVLPEDLNDFKEVTQCVFPRLLDTKLMATTQPFKELINITSLAELQKQLKESPFKSPKVVTAEGFPSYDTAQEQLHEAGYDAYITGLCFISMANYLGTFLTPPRAHIPSQSKLIQPFVNKLFLMRIIDIPYLNISGPDLQPKRDHVLYVTFPKEWKTSDLYQLFSAFGNIQVSWIDDTSAFVSLSQTDQVQIAINTSRYAESYRIQTYAEYVQGRQQVRESQGHSTQSWDEDGWVKPHYTSPSTVGAGPTGYSYGHSRPSLGKRCVSPIQEEQPTDGEAQRSHADGWSAYTHSHTHSDTGSKKIRTDGVCVRTYAGVVDSRTSEGWMKTQSGSDSSSMSPIQEEVGSEAVDDASDPALGEWQQQPSTNQSKKGRKKRKTDGAETTSSLFDVPEVW
;
A
#
# COMPACT_ATOMS: atom_id res chain seq x y z
N MET A 1 5.55 19.31 1.12
CA MET A 1 4.29 19.86 1.70
C MET A 1 3.68 18.78 2.57
N GLU A 2 3.36 19.10 3.81
CA GLU A 2 2.75 18.15 4.74
C GLU A 2 1.22 18.16 4.58
N VAL A 3 0.64 17.04 4.14
CA VAL A 3 -0.78 16.92 3.84
C VAL A 3 -1.44 15.91 4.78
N THR A 4 -2.43 16.38 5.53
CA THR A 4 -3.21 15.63 6.51
C THR A 4 -4.70 15.86 6.25
N ARG A 5 -5.58 15.17 6.98
CA ARG A 5 -7.03 15.34 6.87
C ARG A 5 -7.49 16.80 6.99
N THR A 6 -6.78 17.64 7.75
CA THR A 6 -7.21 19.02 8.00
C THR A 6 -6.98 19.96 6.82
N ASN A 7 -6.02 19.65 5.93
CA ASN A 7 -5.67 20.51 4.78
C ASN A 7 -5.73 19.78 3.43
N PHE A 8 -6.10 18.49 3.42
CA PHE A 8 -6.15 17.66 2.20
C PHE A 8 -7.03 18.29 1.11
N LYS A 9 -8.25 18.69 1.47
CA LYS A 9 -9.22 19.29 0.55
C LYS A 9 -8.71 20.59 -0.07
N ASP A 10 -8.15 21.47 0.75
CA ASP A 10 -7.61 22.76 0.30
C ASP A 10 -6.37 22.58 -0.59
N SER A 11 -5.59 21.53 -0.32
CA SER A 11 -4.37 21.22 -1.08
C SER A 11 -4.64 20.46 -2.38
N LEU A 12 -5.82 19.86 -2.54
CA LEU A 12 -6.08 18.87 -3.59
C LEU A 12 -5.96 19.44 -5.01
N ASN A 13 -6.44 20.66 -5.24
CA ASN A 13 -6.27 21.32 -6.54
C ASN A 13 -4.79 21.54 -6.87
N THR A 14 -3.99 21.93 -5.87
CA THR A 14 -2.54 22.09 -6.02
C THR A 14 -1.87 20.75 -6.37
N VAL A 15 -2.31 19.66 -5.75
CA VAL A 15 -1.84 18.30 -6.06
C VAL A 15 -2.20 17.91 -7.49
N TYR A 16 -3.45 18.12 -7.92
CA TYR A 16 -3.88 17.82 -9.29
C TYR A 16 -3.11 18.61 -10.34
N SER A 17 -2.94 19.92 -10.15
CA SER A 17 -2.12 20.74 -11.07
C SER A 17 -0.67 20.26 -11.08
N ALA A 18 -0.09 19.91 -9.93
CA ALA A 18 1.27 19.37 -9.87
C ALA A 18 1.42 18.04 -10.63
N ILE A 19 0.42 17.15 -10.55
CA ILE A 19 0.39 15.90 -11.31
C ILE A 19 0.20 16.18 -12.80
N GLU A 20 -0.70 17.10 -13.18
CA GLU A 20 -1.04 17.45 -14.57
C GLU A 20 0.11 18.15 -15.31
N GLU A 21 0.90 18.97 -14.63
CA GLU A 21 2.02 19.72 -15.23
C GLU A 21 3.30 18.88 -15.38
N ALA A 22 3.47 17.82 -14.59
CA ALA A 22 4.74 17.08 -14.50
C ALA A 22 5.13 16.30 -15.76
N ASP A 23 6.42 16.09 -15.99
CA ASP A 23 6.91 15.15 -17.00
C ASP A 23 6.93 13.71 -16.49
N PHE A 24 7.21 13.55 -15.20
CA PHE A 24 7.15 12.28 -14.47
C PHE A 24 6.96 12.54 -12.97
N LEU A 25 6.61 11.46 -12.27
CA LEU A 25 6.36 11.45 -10.84
C LEU A 25 7.36 10.49 -10.18
N ALA A 26 7.80 10.78 -8.97
CA ALA A 26 8.49 9.84 -8.11
C ALA A 26 7.67 9.62 -6.84
N ILE A 27 7.63 8.38 -6.36
CA ILE A 27 6.87 7.97 -5.18
C ILE A 27 7.72 7.12 -4.24
N ASP A 28 7.32 7.12 -2.98
CA ASP A 28 7.87 6.29 -1.91
C ASP A 28 6.81 6.17 -0.79
N GLY A 29 6.87 5.13 0.03
CA GLY A 29 5.90 4.88 1.09
C GLY A 29 6.54 4.44 2.39
N GLU A 30 6.05 4.98 3.51
CA GLU A 30 6.40 4.48 4.84
C GLU A 30 5.34 3.52 5.36
N PHE A 31 5.80 2.40 5.92
CA PHE A 31 4.94 1.30 6.36
C PHE A 31 4.96 1.13 7.88
N SER A 32 3.86 0.63 8.44
CA SER A 32 3.80 0.23 9.85
C SER A 32 4.67 -1.00 10.17
N GLY A 33 5.18 -1.69 9.16
CA GLY A 33 6.09 -2.82 9.24
C GLY A 33 6.36 -3.45 7.88
N ILE A 34 7.20 -4.49 7.84
CA ILE A 34 7.66 -5.13 6.59
C ILE A 34 7.24 -6.59 6.51
N SER A 35 7.33 -7.34 7.62
CA SER A 35 6.98 -8.76 7.66
C SER A 35 6.47 -9.21 9.04
N ASP A 36 5.42 -10.03 9.05
CA ASP A 36 4.75 -10.51 10.26
C ASP A 36 5.13 -11.95 10.67
N GLY A 37 5.91 -12.65 9.84
CA GLY A 37 6.13 -14.09 9.98
C GLY A 37 7.59 -14.50 9.79
N PRO A 38 7.99 -14.93 8.58
CA PRO A 38 9.33 -15.43 8.33
C PRO A 38 10.40 -14.34 8.49
N ASN A 39 11.62 -14.76 8.84
CA ASN A 39 12.76 -13.84 8.73
C ASN A 39 12.90 -13.34 7.29
N VAL A 40 13.56 -12.19 7.11
CA VAL A 40 13.72 -11.56 5.78
C VAL A 40 14.32 -12.54 4.76
N SER A 41 15.26 -13.40 5.16
CA SER A 41 15.84 -14.41 4.27
C SER A 41 14.84 -15.44 3.73
N ALA A 42 13.89 -15.89 4.53
CA ALA A 42 12.87 -16.85 4.11
C ALA A 42 11.76 -16.16 3.29
N LEU A 43 11.43 -14.91 3.62
CA LEU A 43 10.51 -14.07 2.84
C LEU A 43 11.04 -13.78 1.44
N THR A 44 12.35 -13.53 1.34
CA THR A 44 13.04 -13.24 0.07
C THR A 44 14.00 -14.37 -0.31
N ASN A 45 13.49 -15.60 -0.40
CA ASN A 45 14.31 -16.75 -0.73
C ASN A 45 14.87 -16.58 -2.17
N GLY A 46 16.16 -16.87 -2.34
CA GLY A 46 16.86 -16.63 -3.60
C GLY A 46 16.42 -17.51 -4.77
N LEU A 47 15.70 -18.60 -4.48
CA LEU A 47 15.14 -19.53 -5.46
C LEU A 47 13.61 -19.40 -5.57
N ASP A 48 13.00 -18.36 -5.01
CA ASP A 48 11.58 -18.10 -5.28
C ASP A 48 11.35 -17.93 -6.80
N THR A 49 10.27 -18.49 -7.29
CA THR A 49 9.61 -18.00 -8.51
C THR A 49 8.97 -16.64 -8.24
N PRO A 50 8.71 -15.81 -9.28
CA PRO A 50 8.00 -14.55 -9.10
C PRO A 50 6.63 -14.73 -8.43
N GLU A 51 5.93 -15.82 -8.75
CA GLU A 51 4.64 -16.19 -8.13
C GLU A 51 4.80 -16.47 -6.63
N GLU A 52 5.77 -17.31 -6.25
CA GLU A 52 6.02 -17.61 -4.83
C GLU A 52 6.41 -16.37 -4.05
N ARG A 53 7.23 -15.50 -4.65
CA ARG A 53 7.58 -14.21 -4.04
C ARG A 53 6.33 -13.37 -3.81
N TYR A 54 5.49 -13.23 -4.82
CA TYR A 54 4.24 -12.48 -4.71
C TYR A 54 3.34 -13.03 -3.61
N MET A 55 3.13 -14.34 -3.57
CA MET A 55 2.29 -14.98 -2.56
C MET A 55 2.83 -14.82 -1.14
N LYS A 56 4.16 -14.91 -0.98
CA LYS A 56 4.82 -14.65 0.32
C LYS A 56 4.59 -13.21 0.78
N LEU A 57 4.82 -12.22 -0.09
CA LEU A 57 4.61 -10.81 0.24
C LEU A 57 3.14 -10.49 0.49
N LYS A 58 2.22 -11.00 -0.35
CA LYS A 58 0.78 -10.86 -0.15
C LYS A 58 0.36 -11.37 1.23
N LYS A 59 0.86 -12.54 1.63
CA LYS A 59 0.51 -13.18 2.90
C LYS A 59 1.15 -12.50 4.12
N HIS A 60 2.40 -12.06 4.01
CA HIS A 60 3.21 -11.67 5.18
C HIS A 60 3.50 -10.17 5.29
N SER A 61 3.13 -9.38 4.28
CA SER A 61 3.42 -7.94 4.24
C SER A 61 2.17 -7.08 4.09
N MET A 62 1.04 -7.59 3.60
CA MET A 62 -0.13 -6.74 3.31
C MET A 62 -1.00 -6.40 4.51
N ASP A 63 -0.79 -7.07 5.66
CA ASP A 63 -1.44 -6.68 6.94
C ASP A 63 -0.81 -5.42 7.57
N PHE A 64 0.32 -4.94 7.03
CA PHE A 64 0.91 -3.65 7.39
C PHE A 64 0.27 -2.51 6.60
N LEU A 65 0.25 -1.34 7.22
CA LEU A 65 -0.36 -0.13 6.68
C LEU A 65 0.69 0.74 6.00
N LEU A 66 0.39 1.24 4.79
CA LEU A 66 1.09 2.38 4.19
C LEU A 66 0.43 3.63 4.74
N PHE A 67 1.11 4.32 5.64
CA PHE A 67 0.52 5.45 6.38
C PHE A 67 1.14 6.81 6.07
N GLN A 68 2.22 6.84 5.29
CA GLN A 68 2.76 8.05 4.69
C GLN A 68 3.07 7.73 3.23
N PHE A 69 2.52 8.51 2.32
CA PHE A 69 2.79 8.41 0.89
C PHE A 69 3.55 9.66 0.45
N GLY A 70 4.75 9.46 -0.08
CA GLY A 70 5.59 10.48 -0.66
C GLY A 70 5.29 10.64 -2.15
N LEU A 71 5.12 11.88 -2.59
CA LEU A 71 4.98 12.21 -4.01
C LEU A 71 5.87 13.40 -4.33
N CYS A 72 6.80 13.22 -5.27
CA CYS A 72 7.56 14.32 -5.85
C CYS A 72 7.28 14.41 -7.35
N THR A 73 6.84 15.58 -7.81
CA THR A 73 6.60 15.84 -9.23
C THR A 73 7.80 16.57 -9.84
N PHE A 74 8.13 16.24 -11.09
CA PHE A 74 9.27 16.82 -11.80
C PHE A 74 8.81 17.38 -13.14
N THR A 75 9.09 18.66 -13.38
CA THR A 75 8.79 19.35 -14.65
C THR A 75 10.08 19.97 -15.19
N TYR A 76 10.46 19.66 -16.42
CA TYR A 76 11.68 20.18 -17.04
C TYR A 76 11.43 21.55 -17.67
N ASP A 77 12.13 22.56 -17.18
CA ASP A 77 12.19 23.87 -17.80
C ASP A 77 13.27 23.85 -18.90
N GLN A 78 12.82 23.81 -20.15
CA GLN A 78 13.69 23.78 -21.32
C GLN A 78 14.51 25.07 -21.49
N ALA A 79 13.98 26.23 -21.07
CA ALA A 79 14.66 27.52 -21.23
C ALA A 79 15.84 27.65 -20.27
N GLU A 80 15.63 27.21 -19.02
CA GLU A 80 16.63 27.29 -17.95
C GLU A 80 17.47 26.02 -17.80
N SER A 81 17.12 24.95 -18.53
CA SER A 81 17.76 23.63 -18.47
C SER A 81 17.87 23.09 -17.04
N LYS A 82 16.74 23.11 -16.31
CA LYS A 82 16.61 22.65 -14.92
C LYS A 82 15.25 22.00 -14.68
N TYR A 83 15.13 21.17 -13.66
CA TYR A 83 13.83 20.67 -13.20
C TYR A 83 13.24 21.57 -12.12
N VAL A 84 11.93 21.79 -12.21
CA VAL A 84 11.10 22.37 -11.16
C VAL A 84 10.39 21.24 -10.43
N ILE A 85 10.52 21.19 -9.10
CA ILE A 85 9.96 20.12 -8.27
C ILE A 85 8.86 20.60 -7.32
N LYS A 86 7.88 19.73 -7.06
CA LYS A 86 6.84 19.90 -6.04
C LYS A 86 6.71 18.61 -5.24
N THR A 87 6.96 18.66 -3.93
CA THR A 87 6.96 17.46 -3.07
C THR A 87 5.84 17.50 -2.03
N PHE A 88 5.25 16.33 -1.75
CA PHE A 88 4.12 16.14 -0.85
C PHE A 88 4.34 14.89 0.03
N ASN A 89 3.94 15.00 1.30
CA ASN A 89 3.79 13.91 2.25
C ASN A 89 2.33 13.78 2.62
N PHE A 90 1.69 12.69 2.23
CA PHE A 90 0.31 12.41 2.60
C PHE A 90 0.29 11.46 3.78
N TYR A 91 -0.25 11.92 4.91
CA TYR A 91 -0.48 11.07 6.08
C TYR A 91 -1.85 10.42 5.98
N ILE A 92 -1.89 9.09 5.97
CA ILE A 92 -3.06 8.31 5.56
C ILE A 92 -3.45 7.36 6.70
N PHE A 93 -4.75 7.22 6.94
CA PHE A 93 -5.26 6.31 7.98
C PHE A 93 -6.68 5.83 7.66
N PRO A 94 -6.99 4.52 7.77
CA PRO A 94 -8.30 3.95 7.46
C PRO A 94 -9.32 4.29 8.55
N LYS A 95 -9.65 5.57 8.69
CA LYS A 95 -10.67 6.03 9.62
C LYS A 95 -12.06 5.55 9.13
N PRO A 96 -12.80 4.76 9.92
CA PRO A 96 -14.15 4.34 9.53
C PRO A 96 -15.03 5.57 9.29
N PHE A 97 -15.67 5.64 8.12
CA PHE A 97 -16.51 6.77 7.73
C PHE A 97 -17.77 6.85 8.61
N ASN A 98 -18.40 5.71 8.88
CA ASN A 98 -19.54 5.60 9.79
C ASN A 98 -19.53 4.25 10.56
N ARG A 99 -20.52 4.02 11.43
CA ARG A 99 -20.60 2.79 12.25
C ARG A 99 -20.81 1.49 11.47
N THR A 100 -21.21 1.59 10.20
CA THR A 100 -21.41 0.44 9.31
C THR A 100 -20.24 0.22 8.36
N SER A 101 -19.28 1.16 8.30
CA SER A 101 -18.06 1.02 7.54
C SER A 101 -17.17 -0.08 8.14
N PRO A 102 -16.34 -0.75 7.31
CA PRO A 102 -15.31 -1.65 7.79
C PRO A 102 -14.41 -0.99 8.84
N ASP A 103 -14.08 -1.74 9.88
CA ASP A 103 -13.12 -1.33 10.92
C ASP A 103 -11.80 -2.07 10.66
N THR A 104 -10.93 -1.42 9.87
CA THR A 104 -9.68 -2.01 9.39
C THR A 104 -8.73 -2.30 10.55
N LYS A 105 -8.25 -3.55 10.59
CA LYS A 105 -7.20 -3.98 11.51
C LYS A 105 -5.90 -4.07 10.73
N PHE A 106 -4.82 -3.56 11.31
CA PHE A 106 -3.49 -3.59 10.73
C PHE A 106 -2.47 -3.94 11.81
N ILE A 107 -1.29 -4.41 11.39
CA ILE A 107 -0.19 -4.80 12.27
C ILE A 107 0.84 -3.67 12.32
N CYS A 108 1.50 -3.51 13.46
CA CYS A 108 2.69 -2.68 13.60
C CYS A 108 3.88 -3.55 14.00
N GLN A 109 4.97 -3.44 13.25
CA GLN A 109 6.24 -4.10 13.59
C GLN A 109 7.05 -3.16 14.49
N SER A 110 7.38 -3.60 15.71
CA SER A 110 8.04 -2.75 16.70
C SER A 110 9.33 -2.11 16.19
N SER A 111 10.16 -2.85 15.46
CA SER A 111 11.41 -2.31 14.92
C SER A 111 11.21 -1.25 13.83
N SER A 112 10.15 -1.35 13.01
CA SER A 112 9.82 -0.34 12.01
C SER A 112 9.29 0.93 12.65
N ILE A 113 8.45 0.81 13.69
CA ILE A 113 7.95 1.96 14.46
C ILE A 113 9.08 2.67 15.20
N ASP A 114 9.98 1.92 15.85
CA ASP A 114 11.15 2.48 16.54
C ASP A 114 12.09 3.19 15.57
N PHE A 115 12.33 2.59 14.40
CA PHE A 115 13.10 3.20 13.33
C PHE A 115 12.50 4.54 12.89
N LEU A 116 11.21 4.59 12.53
CA LEU A 116 10.54 5.84 12.13
C LEU A 116 10.54 6.88 13.26
N ALA A 117 10.36 6.46 14.51
CA ALA A 117 10.46 7.35 15.67
C ALA A 117 11.86 7.98 15.78
N SER A 118 12.92 7.21 15.53
CA SER A 118 14.31 7.70 15.54
C SER A 118 14.60 8.73 14.45
N GLN A 119 13.82 8.72 13.35
CA GLN A 119 13.90 9.66 12.23
C GLN A 119 13.00 10.90 12.43
N GLY A 120 12.31 11.01 13.58
CA GLY A 120 11.44 12.15 13.89
C GLY A 120 10.05 12.09 13.27
N PHE A 121 9.60 10.89 12.85
CA PHE A 121 8.25 10.70 12.31
C PHE A 121 7.16 11.05 13.34
N ASP A 122 6.22 11.92 12.97
CA ASP A 122 5.10 12.30 13.85
C ASP A 122 3.88 11.41 13.62
N PHE A 123 3.77 10.36 14.42
CA PHE A 123 2.64 9.43 14.41
C PHE A 123 1.28 10.09 14.69
N ASN A 124 1.22 11.29 15.28
CA ASN A 124 -0.07 12.00 15.44
C ASN A 124 -0.64 12.43 14.09
N LYS A 125 0.22 12.77 13.13
CA LYS A 125 -0.22 13.12 11.77
C LYS A 125 -0.93 11.96 11.09
N VAL A 126 -0.54 10.72 11.39
CA VAL A 126 -1.22 9.49 10.99
C VAL A 126 -2.46 9.23 11.85
N PHE A 127 -2.29 8.88 13.12
CA PHE A 127 -3.37 8.25 13.90
C PHE A 127 -4.46 9.24 14.35
N ARG A 128 -4.18 10.55 14.38
CA ARG A 128 -5.17 11.58 14.74
C ARG A 128 -5.66 12.34 13.52
N HIS A 129 -4.74 12.65 12.60
CA HIS A 129 -4.98 13.54 11.48
C HIS A 129 -4.87 12.86 10.11
N GLY A 130 -4.78 11.53 10.04
CA GLY A 130 -4.65 10.81 8.78
C GLY A 130 -5.85 11.02 7.86
N ILE A 131 -5.56 11.21 6.59
CA ILE A 131 -6.51 11.32 5.49
C ILE A 131 -7.19 9.95 5.35
N PRO A 132 -8.54 9.89 5.38
CA PRO A 132 -9.26 8.64 5.12
C PRO A 132 -9.07 8.19 3.67
N TYR A 133 -9.41 6.95 3.40
CA TYR A 133 -9.46 6.41 2.04
C TYR A 133 -10.52 5.31 1.96
N LEU A 134 -10.95 5.04 0.73
CA LEU A 134 -11.73 3.87 0.36
C LEU A 134 -11.10 3.24 -0.87
N ASN A 135 -11.09 1.92 -0.96
CA ASN A 135 -10.79 1.25 -2.22
C ASN A 135 -11.98 1.33 -3.19
N GLN A 136 -11.80 0.83 -4.42
CA GLN A 136 -12.79 0.90 -5.48
C GLN A 136 -14.12 0.22 -5.10
N GLU A 137 -14.06 -0.95 -4.46
CA GLU A 137 -15.25 -1.70 -4.08
C GLU A 137 -16.01 -1.00 -2.96
N GLU A 138 -15.29 -0.50 -1.95
CA GLU A 138 -15.86 0.24 -0.83
C GLU A 138 -16.50 1.56 -1.29
N GLU A 139 -15.88 2.26 -2.23
CA GLU A 139 -16.43 3.48 -2.83
C GLU A 139 -17.73 3.19 -3.58
N VAL A 140 -17.75 2.14 -4.42
CA VAL A 140 -18.96 1.74 -5.17
C VAL A 140 -20.09 1.37 -4.22
N GLN A 141 -19.81 0.52 -3.22
CA GLN A 141 -20.82 0.12 -2.22
C GLN A 141 -21.36 1.34 -1.45
N LEU A 142 -20.49 2.29 -1.08
CA LEU A 142 -20.92 3.50 -0.39
C LEU A 142 -21.78 4.38 -1.31
N ARG A 143 -21.39 4.56 -2.58
CA ARG A 143 -22.17 5.31 -3.59
C ARG A 143 -23.57 4.71 -3.76
N GLU A 144 -23.67 3.40 -3.94
CA GLU A 144 -24.94 2.69 -4.10
C GLU A 144 -25.84 2.84 -2.86
N GLN A 145 -25.29 2.70 -1.65
CA GLN A 145 -26.05 2.91 -0.41
C GLN A 145 -26.65 4.31 -0.29
N TYR A 146 -25.94 5.34 -0.75
CA TYR A 146 -26.46 6.71 -0.77
C TYR A 146 -27.57 6.87 -1.82
N GLU A 147 -27.42 6.29 -3.00
CA GLU A 147 -28.43 6.31 -4.07
C GLU A 147 -29.72 5.57 -3.67
N GLU A 148 -29.60 4.42 -3.01
CA GLU A 148 -30.74 3.68 -2.46
C GLU A 148 -31.48 4.48 -1.39
N ARG A 149 -30.74 5.08 -0.44
CA ARG A 149 -31.31 5.93 0.61
C ARG A 149 -32.04 7.14 0.00
N ARG A 150 -31.48 7.72 -1.06
CA ARG A 150 -32.08 8.84 -1.78
C ARG A 150 -33.36 8.42 -2.50
N SER A 151 -33.36 7.27 -3.17
CA SER A 151 -34.52 6.71 -3.86
C SER A 151 -35.67 6.42 -2.88
N GLN A 152 -35.35 5.93 -1.68
CA GLN A 152 -36.33 5.73 -0.60
C GLN A 152 -36.85 7.06 -0.03
N SER A 153 -36.01 8.09 0.08
CA SER A 153 -36.40 9.41 0.60
C SER A 153 -37.25 10.24 -0.36
N ASN A 154 -37.12 10.03 -1.68
CA ASN A 154 -37.95 10.70 -2.69
C ASN A 154 -39.40 10.17 -2.74
N GLY A 155 -39.69 9.05 -2.07
CA GLY A 155 -41.04 8.49 -1.96
C GLY A 155 -41.82 8.90 -0.71
N SER A 156 -41.14 9.29 0.38
CA SER A 156 -41.78 9.69 1.65
C SER A 156 -40.75 10.36 2.56
N GLY A 157 -41.03 11.56 3.07
CA GLY A 157 -40.08 12.35 3.87
C GLY A 157 -39.53 11.62 5.11
N ASN A 158 -38.24 11.83 5.41
CA ASN A 158 -37.49 11.46 6.61
C ASN A 158 -37.92 10.14 7.35
N PRO A 159 -37.15 9.04 7.23
CA PRO A 159 -37.51 7.72 7.76
C PRO A 159 -37.72 7.63 9.28
N SER A 160 -37.18 8.55 10.07
CA SER A 160 -37.14 8.44 11.54
C SER A 160 -38.52 8.47 12.21
N TYR A 161 -39.56 8.92 11.51
CA TYR A 161 -40.94 8.99 12.05
C TYR A 161 -42.00 8.31 11.17
N ILE A 162 -41.61 7.64 10.08
CA ILE A 162 -42.55 6.84 9.29
C ILE A 162 -42.76 5.50 10.00
N SER A 163 -43.94 5.35 10.58
CA SER A 163 -44.41 4.08 11.15
C SER A 163 -44.50 3.02 10.03
N PRO A 164 -44.26 1.72 10.29
CA PRO A 164 -44.40 0.62 9.31
C PRO A 164 -45.81 0.43 8.71
N ASN A 165 -46.74 1.35 8.97
CA ASN A 165 -48.18 1.22 8.74
C ASN A 165 -48.76 2.46 8.00
N SER A 166 -47.97 3.17 7.20
CA SER A 166 -48.44 4.32 6.39
C SER A 166 -49.49 3.97 5.34
N ASN A 167 -49.79 2.68 5.11
CA ASN A 167 -50.88 2.21 4.26
C ASN A 167 -52.28 2.25 4.90
N LYS A 168 -52.41 2.69 6.16
CA LYS A 168 -53.72 3.08 6.70
C LYS A 168 -53.85 4.58 6.51
N GLY A 169 -54.95 5.04 5.87
CA GLY A 169 -55.26 6.44 5.59
C GLY A 169 -55.16 7.35 6.82
N PRO A 170 -55.41 8.67 6.69
CA PRO A 170 -55.08 9.67 7.71
C PRO A 170 -55.50 9.20 9.10
N GLY A 171 -54.52 8.76 9.90
CA GLY A 171 -54.77 8.19 11.21
C GLY A 171 -55.53 9.20 12.05
N SER A 172 -56.68 8.80 12.59
CA SER A 172 -57.52 9.69 13.39
C SER A 172 -56.72 10.25 14.55
N ILE A 173 -56.67 11.58 14.66
CA ILE A 173 -56.07 12.25 15.81
C ILE A 173 -56.91 11.86 17.04
N PRO A 174 -56.31 11.26 18.07
CA PRO A 174 -57.02 10.94 19.31
C PRO A 174 -57.71 12.18 19.90
N GLU A 175 -58.88 12.00 20.52
CA GLU A 175 -59.72 13.10 21.01
C GLU A 175 -58.91 14.05 21.95
N GLU A 176 -58.09 13.47 22.82
CA GLU A 176 -57.20 14.16 23.77
C GLU A 176 -56.14 15.08 23.12
N HIS A 177 -55.82 14.86 21.84
CA HIS A 177 -54.83 15.66 21.12
C HIS A 177 -55.44 16.53 20.01
N ARG A 178 -56.75 16.43 19.77
CA ARG A 178 -57.41 17.16 18.69
C ARG A 178 -57.29 18.67 18.88
N GLU A 179 -57.51 19.17 20.09
CA GLU A 179 -57.38 20.60 20.41
C GLU A 179 -55.94 21.10 20.25
N TYR A 180 -54.97 20.32 20.72
CA TYR A 180 -53.55 20.66 20.59
C TYR A 180 -53.09 20.72 19.12
N ILE A 181 -53.43 19.71 18.32
CA ILE A 181 -53.10 19.70 16.90
C ILE A 181 -53.86 20.79 16.14
N GLY A 182 -55.12 21.08 16.53
CA GLY A 182 -55.89 22.21 16.01
C GLY A 182 -55.14 23.54 16.18
N ARG A 183 -54.65 23.82 17.40
CA ARG A 183 -53.82 25.01 17.67
C ARG A 183 -52.55 25.07 16.84
N VAL A 184 -51.89 23.93 16.61
CA VAL A 184 -50.70 23.86 15.75
C VAL A 184 -51.06 24.21 14.31
N VAL A 185 -52.16 23.66 13.79
CA VAL A 185 -52.61 23.96 12.43
C VAL A 185 -52.97 25.43 12.27
N GLU A 186 -53.68 26.03 13.24
CA GLU A 186 -54.00 27.47 13.21
C GLU A 186 -52.74 28.34 13.17
N LYS A 187 -51.70 28.00 13.96
CA LYS A 187 -50.40 28.68 13.91
C LYS A 187 -49.71 28.54 12.54
N VAL A 188 -49.88 27.41 11.87
CA VAL A 188 -49.31 27.15 10.54
C VAL A 188 -50.12 27.81 9.43
N GLU A 189 -51.43 27.97 9.60
CA GLU A 189 -52.28 28.74 8.69
C GLU A 189 -52.00 30.24 8.82
N SER A 190 -51.80 30.74 10.06
CA SER A 190 -51.50 32.15 10.31
C SER A 190 -50.17 32.58 9.71
N LEU A 191 -49.09 31.82 9.92
CA LEU A 191 -48.42 31.15 8.80
C LEU A 191 -48.41 31.93 7.48
N PHE A 192 -49.25 31.48 6.56
CA PHE A 192 -49.45 31.97 5.20
C PHE A 192 -50.01 33.40 5.09
N THR A 193 -50.60 33.94 6.15
CA THR A 193 -51.18 35.28 6.17
C THR A 193 -50.25 36.35 6.70
N THR A 194 -49.31 36.00 7.58
CA THR A 194 -48.31 36.93 8.12
C THR A 194 -47.06 37.02 7.23
N SER A 195 -46.30 38.11 7.39
CA SER A 195 -44.98 38.29 6.77
C SER A 195 -43.88 37.39 7.36
N GLU A 196 -44.19 36.64 8.41
CA GLU A 196 -43.27 35.70 9.05
C GLU A 196 -42.94 34.53 8.11
N LYS A 197 -41.68 34.10 8.16
CA LYS A 197 -41.15 33.01 7.32
C LYS A 197 -41.09 31.67 8.05
N THR A 198 -41.07 31.70 9.38
CA THR A 198 -40.88 30.53 10.25
C THR A 198 -41.76 30.63 11.48
N VAL A 199 -42.23 29.49 12.00
CA VAL A 199 -42.90 29.38 13.30
C VAL A 199 -42.26 28.27 14.11
N ASP A 200 -41.92 28.57 15.35
CA ASP A 200 -41.38 27.61 16.31
C ASP A 200 -42.52 27.13 17.22
N LEU A 201 -42.69 25.81 17.29
CA LEU A 201 -43.61 25.17 18.22
C LEU A 201 -42.91 24.91 19.54
N GLU A 202 -43.66 24.97 20.64
CA GLU A 202 -43.12 24.59 21.95
C GLU A 202 -42.69 23.11 21.98
N PRO A 203 -41.70 22.75 22.82
CA PRO A 203 -41.30 21.36 23.01
C PRO A 203 -42.49 20.46 23.33
N CYS A 204 -42.64 19.38 22.57
CA CYS A 204 -43.77 18.47 22.68
C CYS A 204 -43.30 17.01 22.84
N THR A 205 -44.22 16.15 23.29
CA THR A 205 -43.93 14.72 23.44
C THR A 205 -43.65 14.07 22.07
N GLY A 206 -42.95 12.93 22.07
CA GLY A 206 -42.67 12.19 20.83
C GLY A 206 -43.93 11.77 20.07
N PHE A 207 -45.04 11.51 20.79
CA PHE A 207 -46.32 11.17 20.19
C PHE A 207 -46.99 12.38 19.53
N GLN A 208 -47.04 13.53 20.23
CA GLN A 208 -47.52 14.80 19.66
C GLN A 208 -46.70 15.20 18.42
N ARG A 209 -45.37 15.03 18.47
CA ARG A 209 -44.49 15.29 17.32
C ARG A 209 -44.88 14.43 16.11
N LYS A 210 -45.09 13.14 16.32
CA LYS A 210 -45.55 12.23 15.26
C LYS A 210 -46.89 12.69 14.66
N LEU A 211 -47.85 13.08 15.50
CA LEU A 211 -49.15 13.60 15.05
C LEU A 211 -49.00 14.91 14.26
N ILE A 212 -48.09 15.81 14.66
CA ILE A 212 -47.78 17.05 13.93
C ILE A 212 -47.24 16.72 12.55
N TYR A 213 -46.20 15.89 12.44
CA TYR A 213 -45.63 15.50 11.14
C TYR A 213 -46.68 14.85 10.23
N GLN A 214 -47.48 13.92 10.76
CA GLN A 214 -48.53 13.24 10.00
C GLN A 214 -49.61 14.23 9.52
N THR A 215 -50.06 15.13 10.38
CA THR A 215 -51.13 16.08 10.07
C THR A 215 -50.66 17.13 9.06
N LEU A 216 -49.48 17.71 9.27
CA LEU A 216 -48.94 18.74 8.38
C LEU A 216 -48.58 18.17 7.00
N ASN A 217 -48.00 16.97 6.91
CA ASN A 217 -47.74 16.32 5.62
C ASN A 217 -49.04 16.04 4.84
N SER A 218 -50.14 15.76 5.54
CA SER A 218 -51.44 15.52 4.91
C SER A 218 -52.17 16.81 4.51
N LYS A 219 -52.15 17.84 5.37
CA LYS A 219 -52.85 19.12 5.12
C LYS A 219 -52.07 20.07 4.20
N PHE A 220 -50.75 20.06 4.29
CA PHE A 220 -49.85 20.96 3.56
C PHE A 220 -48.77 20.15 2.83
N PRO A 221 -49.14 19.42 1.76
CA PRO A 221 -48.20 18.56 1.03
C PRO A 221 -47.07 19.34 0.34
N LYS A 222 -47.26 20.63 0.08
CA LYS A 222 -46.28 21.56 -0.50
C LYS A 222 -46.29 22.89 0.26
N GLY A 223 -45.25 23.70 0.09
CA GLY A 223 -45.17 25.04 0.67
C GLY A 223 -44.60 25.12 2.09
N LEU A 224 -44.41 23.98 2.78
CA LEU A 224 -43.84 23.92 4.13
C LEU A 224 -42.64 22.98 4.19
N HIS A 225 -41.70 23.31 5.07
CA HIS A 225 -40.65 22.43 5.56
C HIS A 225 -40.74 22.33 7.08
N VAL A 226 -40.73 21.11 7.60
CA VAL A 226 -40.90 20.82 9.04
C VAL A 226 -39.67 20.07 9.54
N GLU A 227 -38.95 20.68 10.47
CA GLU A 227 -37.75 20.10 11.07
C GLU A 227 -37.80 20.13 12.59
N THR A 228 -37.12 19.17 13.22
CA THR A 228 -36.99 19.12 14.67
C THR A 228 -35.61 19.65 15.03
N LEU A 229 -35.58 20.73 15.80
CA LEU A 229 -34.36 21.37 16.29
C LEU A 229 -34.18 21.10 17.78
N GLU A 230 -32.98 21.33 18.28
CA GLU A 230 -32.62 21.12 19.68
C GLU A 230 -32.03 22.41 20.25
N THR A 231 -32.59 22.88 21.37
CA THR A 231 -32.08 24.08 22.06
C THR A 231 -30.75 23.79 22.76
N GLU A 232 -30.06 24.83 23.24
CA GLU A 232 -28.85 24.68 24.06
C GLU A 232 -29.07 23.81 25.31
N LYS A 233 -30.31 23.76 25.81
CA LYS A 233 -30.74 22.92 26.94
C LYS A 233 -31.08 21.48 26.56
N LYS A 234 -30.83 21.07 25.31
CA LYS A 234 -31.20 19.76 24.75
C LYS A 234 -32.71 19.50 24.70
N GLU A 235 -33.52 20.56 24.67
CA GLU A 235 -34.97 20.44 24.50
C GLU A 235 -35.31 20.44 23.02
N ARG A 236 -36.04 19.43 22.57
CA ARG A 236 -36.41 19.28 21.16
C ARG A 236 -37.71 20.00 20.86
N TYR A 237 -37.67 20.90 19.90
CA TYR A 237 -38.82 21.67 19.42
C TYR A 237 -38.95 21.53 17.90
N ILE A 238 -40.10 21.91 17.34
CA ILE A 238 -40.36 21.80 15.90
C ILE A 238 -40.36 23.20 15.31
N GLN A 239 -39.55 23.41 14.26
CA GLN A 239 -39.60 24.61 13.44
C GLN A 239 -40.29 24.30 12.13
N ILE A 240 -41.21 25.17 11.74
CA ILE A 240 -41.96 25.08 10.48
C ILE A 240 -41.62 26.32 9.67
N SER A 241 -41.10 26.12 8.46
CA SER A 241 -40.72 27.19 7.55
C SER A 241 -41.57 27.16 6.29
N LYS A 242 -41.99 28.35 5.82
CA LYS A 242 -42.52 28.51 4.47
C LYS A 242 -41.39 28.27 3.49
N VAL A 243 -41.61 27.34 2.58
CA VAL A 243 -40.63 27.00 1.56
C VAL A 243 -41.38 26.92 0.24
N ASP A 244 -41.13 27.91 -0.62
CA ASP A 244 -41.62 27.86 -2.00
C ASP A 244 -40.92 26.73 -2.78
N ASP A 245 -41.45 26.40 -3.96
CA ASP A 245 -40.94 25.28 -4.75
C ASP A 245 -39.49 25.51 -5.22
N GLU A 246 -39.04 26.75 -5.37
CA GLU A 246 -37.65 27.08 -5.77
C GLU A 246 -36.68 26.93 -4.59
N GLU A 247 -37.03 27.44 -3.42
CA GLU A 247 -36.30 27.27 -2.17
C GLU A 247 -36.22 25.79 -1.76
N ARG A 248 -37.29 25.01 -2.00
CA ARG A 248 -37.28 23.55 -1.80
C ARG A 248 -36.23 22.88 -2.68
N LYS A 249 -36.27 23.13 -3.99
CA LYS A 249 -35.29 22.58 -4.94
C LYS A 249 -33.87 23.03 -4.59
N ARG A 250 -33.70 24.29 -4.16
CA ARG A 250 -32.41 24.83 -3.71
C ARG A 250 -31.87 24.06 -2.50
N ARG A 251 -32.69 23.81 -1.48
CA ARG A 251 -32.31 23.03 -0.29
C ARG A 251 -32.00 21.57 -0.62
N GLU A 252 -32.81 20.95 -1.47
CA GLU A 252 -32.56 19.57 -1.93
C GLU A 252 -31.25 19.46 -2.70
N ARG A 253 -30.93 20.45 -3.56
CA ARG A 253 -29.65 20.53 -4.26
C ARG A 253 -28.48 20.71 -3.30
N GLN A 254 -28.59 21.63 -2.34
CA GLN A 254 -27.56 21.84 -1.32
C GLN A 254 -27.32 20.60 -0.45
N LYS A 255 -28.39 19.88 -0.11
CA LYS A 255 -28.26 18.60 0.60
C LYS A 255 -27.52 17.57 -0.23
N GLN A 256 -27.85 17.45 -1.52
CA GLN A 256 -27.17 16.54 -2.44
C GLN A 256 -25.69 16.91 -2.64
N GLU A 257 -25.39 18.19 -2.80
CA GLU A 257 -24.01 18.70 -2.91
C GLU A 257 -23.21 18.36 -1.64
N ARG A 258 -23.79 18.56 -0.46
CA ARG A 258 -23.16 18.20 0.82
C ARG A 258 -22.94 16.69 0.96
N GLU A 259 -23.93 15.87 0.63
CA GLU A 259 -23.80 14.41 0.67
C GLU A 259 -22.71 13.90 -0.31
N GLN A 260 -22.67 14.47 -1.51
CA GLN A 260 -21.62 14.17 -2.48
C GLN A 260 -20.23 14.59 -1.98
N GLU A 261 -20.15 15.72 -1.29
CA GLU A 261 -18.91 16.22 -0.72
C GLU A 261 -18.43 15.33 0.44
N GLU A 262 -19.32 14.92 1.34
CA GLU A 262 -19.03 13.96 2.42
C GLU A 262 -18.52 12.62 1.87
N LEU A 263 -19.08 12.18 0.75
CA LEU A 263 -18.63 10.98 0.04
C LEU A 263 -17.24 11.15 -0.59
N ASN A 264 -16.99 12.28 -1.24
CA ASN A 264 -15.67 12.59 -1.79
C ASN A 264 -14.60 12.72 -0.69
N ASP A 265 -14.98 13.22 0.49
CA ASP A 265 -14.12 13.27 1.67
C ASP A 265 -13.84 11.87 2.24
N ALA A 266 -14.80 10.94 2.12
CA ALA A 266 -14.62 9.54 2.51
C ALA A 266 -13.63 8.79 1.59
N VAL A 267 -13.78 8.94 0.27
CA VAL A 267 -12.83 8.38 -0.72
C VAL A 267 -11.42 8.93 -0.48
N GLY A 268 -11.32 10.21 -0.09
CA GLY A 268 -10.13 10.80 0.46
C GLY A 268 -8.88 10.60 -0.40
N PHE A 269 -7.85 9.97 0.15
CA PHE A 269 -6.54 9.85 -0.51
C PHE A 269 -6.57 9.07 -1.83
N SER A 270 -7.48 8.10 -2.01
CA SER A 270 -7.60 7.33 -3.26
C SER A 270 -7.82 8.23 -4.49
N ARG A 271 -8.38 9.43 -4.30
CA ARG A 271 -8.52 10.45 -5.35
C ARG A 271 -7.18 10.92 -5.92
N VAL A 272 -6.10 10.92 -5.13
CA VAL A 272 -4.74 11.23 -5.59
C VAL A 272 -4.21 10.08 -6.44
N ILE A 273 -4.38 8.83 -5.99
CA ILE A 273 -3.99 7.63 -6.73
C ILE A 273 -4.71 7.56 -8.09
N HIS A 274 -6.01 7.86 -8.14
CA HIS A 274 -6.74 7.94 -9.39
C HIS A 274 -6.21 9.04 -10.32
N ALA A 275 -5.77 10.18 -9.79
CA ALA A 275 -5.16 11.23 -10.61
C ALA A 275 -3.80 10.81 -11.17
N ILE A 276 -2.98 10.12 -10.38
CA ILE A 276 -1.72 9.53 -10.83
C ILE A 276 -1.98 8.52 -11.96
N SER A 277 -2.89 7.57 -11.74
CA SER A 277 -3.27 6.55 -12.73
C SER A 277 -3.77 7.18 -14.04
N LYS A 278 -4.73 8.11 -13.96
CA LYS A 278 -5.30 8.80 -15.13
C LYS A 278 -4.30 9.66 -15.90
N SER A 279 -3.22 10.12 -15.24
CA SER A 279 -2.19 10.92 -15.91
C SER A 279 -1.41 10.13 -16.98
N GLY A 280 -1.32 8.80 -16.83
CA GLY A 280 -0.50 7.95 -17.71
C GLY A 280 1.00 8.27 -17.69
N LYS A 281 1.45 9.10 -16.76
CA LYS A 281 2.85 9.55 -16.64
C LYS A 281 3.73 8.46 -16.08
N LEU A 282 5.03 8.58 -16.32
CA LEU A 282 6.02 7.70 -15.71
C LEU A 282 6.02 7.92 -14.19
N VAL A 283 5.87 6.82 -13.45
CA VAL A 283 5.98 6.77 -11.99
C VAL A 283 7.27 6.04 -11.64
N VAL A 284 8.16 6.73 -10.94
CA VAL A 284 9.49 6.25 -10.56
C VAL A 284 9.48 5.90 -9.08
N GLY A 285 10.07 4.77 -8.73
CA GLY A 285 10.31 4.38 -7.33
C GLY A 285 11.69 3.75 -7.16
N HIS A 286 12.03 3.37 -5.94
CA HIS A 286 13.27 2.69 -5.62
C HIS A 286 12.98 1.41 -4.83
N ASN A 287 13.25 0.23 -5.41
CA ASN A 287 12.87 -1.04 -4.78
C ASN A 287 11.36 -1.13 -4.49
N MET A 288 10.54 -0.68 -5.44
CA MET A 288 9.19 -0.20 -5.17
C MET A 288 8.10 -1.28 -5.17
N LEU A 289 8.48 -2.57 -5.09
CA LEU A 289 7.51 -3.67 -5.17
C LEU A 289 6.48 -3.59 -4.03
N LEU A 290 6.92 -3.33 -2.80
CA LEU A 290 6.02 -3.19 -1.66
C LEU A 290 5.18 -1.92 -1.77
N ASP A 291 5.74 -0.80 -2.22
CA ASP A 291 4.99 0.44 -2.45
C ASP A 291 3.83 0.22 -3.41
N VAL A 292 4.09 -0.43 -4.55
CA VAL A 292 3.07 -0.76 -5.55
C VAL A 292 2.01 -1.70 -4.96
N MET A 293 2.43 -2.77 -4.27
CA MET A 293 1.52 -3.72 -3.64
C MET A 293 0.61 -3.04 -2.62
N HIS A 294 1.16 -2.26 -1.68
CA HIS A 294 0.37 -1.56 -0.67
C HIS A 294 -0.56 -0.50 -1.28
N THR A 295 -0.09 0.23 -2.30
CA THR A 295 -0.89 1.26 -2.96
C THR A 295 -2.11 0.66 -3.64
N ILE A 296 -1.94 -0.45 -4.37
CA ILE A 296 -3.08 -1.16 -4.97
C ILE A 296 -3.99 -1.72 -3.88
N HIS A 297 -3.40 -2.40 -2.88
CA HIS A 297 -4.15 -3.06 -1.81
C HIS A 297 -5.10 -2.12 -1.06
N GLN A 298 -4.62 -0.91 -0.74
CA GLN A 298 -5.37 0.05 0.09
C GLN A 298 -6.29 0.95 -0.72
N PHE A 299 -5.87 1.39 -1.92
CA PHE A 299 -6.56 2.48 -2.61
C PHE A 299 -7.26 2.05 -3.90
N TYR A 300 -7.08 0.80 -4.32
CA TYR A 300 -7.72 0.27 -5.53
C TYR A 300 -8.53 -0.99 -5.25
N CYS A 301 -7.89 -2.11 -4.93
CA CYS A 301 -8.60 -3.35 -4.62
C CYS A 301 -7.74 -4.26 -3.73
N VAL A 302 -8.38 -5.23 -3.07
CA VAL A 302 -7.64 -6.32 -2.43
C VAL A 302 -6.74 -7.01 -3.46
N LEU A 303 -5.50 -7.35 -3.09
CA LEU A 303 -4.57 -7.95 -4.04
C LEU A 303 -5.11 -9.29 -4.57
N PRO A 304 -5.09 -9.54 -5.89
CA PRO A 304 -5.56 -10.79 -6.48
C PRO A 304 -4.82 -12.03 -5.97
N GLU A 305 -5.41 -13.22 -6.12
CA GLU A 305 -4.72 -14.47 -5.74
C GLU A 305 -3.63 -14.86 -6.74
N ASP A 306 -3.80 -14.52 -8.02
CA ASP A 306 -2.86 -14.86 -9.09
C ASP A 306 -1.92 -13.69 -9.41
N LEU A 307 -0.63 -13.97 -9.61
CA LEU A 307 0.34 -12.93 -9.98
C LEU A 307 0.00 -12.22 -11.29
N ASN A 308 -0.55 -12.93 -12.26
CA ASN A 308 -0.90 -12.33 -13.56
C ASN A 308 -1.99 -11.27 -13.41
N ASP A 309 -3.02 -11.56 -12.61
CA ASP A 309 -4.08 -10.58 -12.29
C ASP A 309 -3.49 -9.37 -11.55
N PHE A 310 -2.55 -9.59 -10.63
CA PHE A 310 -1.82 -8.49 -9.99
C PHE A 310 -1.05 -7.63 -11.01
N LYS A 311 -0.41 -8.23 -12.01
CA LYS A 311 0.27 -7.49 -13.08
C LYS A 311 -0.70 -6.67 -13.90
N GLU A 312 -1.87 -7.22 -14.26
CA GLU A 312 -2.92 -6.51 -15.00
C GLU A 312 -3.44 -5.31 -14.19
N VAL A 313 -3.78 -5.52 -12.92
CA VAL A 313 -4.20 -4.43 -12.01
C VAL A 313 -3.10 -3.38 -11.88
N THR A 314 -1.84 -3.81 -11.77
CA THR A 314 -0.70 -2.89 -11.69
C THR A 314 -0.59 -2.01 -12.93
N GLN A 315 -0.82 -2.55 -14.14
CA GLN A 315 -0.82 -1.76 -15.37
C GLN A 315 -1.98 -0.76 -15.43
N CYS A 316 -3.14 -1.10 -14.87
CA CYS A 316 -4.27 -0.18 -14.78
C CYS A 316 -3.99 1.01 -13.83
N VAL A 317 -3.40 0.72 -12.66
CA VAL A 317 -3.10 1.76 -11.66
C VAL A 317 -1.86 2.56 -12.05
N PHE A 318 -0.82 1.91 -12.56
CA PHE A 318 0.44 2.51 -12.96
C PHE A 318 0.86 2.04 -14.35
N PRO A 319 0.40 2.73 -15.41
CA PRO A 319 0.68 2.30 -16.79
C PRO A 319 2.17 2.27 -17.14
N ARG A 320 2.98 3.10 -16.48
CA ARG A 320 4.42 3.24 -16.71
C ARG A 320 5.16 3.37 -15.37
N LEU A 321 5.80 2.29 -14.94
CA LEU A 321 6.65 2.21 -13.76
C LEU A 321 8.13 2.18 -14.14
N LEU A 322 9.00 2.73 -13.29
CA LEU A 322 10.44 2.51 -13.38
C LEU A 322 11.06 2.41 -11.98
N ASP A 323 11.74 1.30 -11.74
CA ASP A 323 12.46 1.07 -10.48
C ASP A 323 13.94 1.47 -10.64
N THR A 324 14.37 2.50 -9.91
CA THR A 324 15.74 3.02 -9.96
C THR A 324 16.77 2.03 -9.43
N LYS A 325 16.38 1.16 -8.49
CA LYS A 325 17.28 0.11 -7.99
C LYS A 325 17.56 -0.89 -9.10
N LEU A 326 16.52 -1.30 -9.83
CA LEU A 326 16.69 -2.17 -10.99
C LEU A 326 17.56 -1.50 -12.06
N MET A 327 17.25 -0.24 -12.40
CA MET A 327 18.01 0.54 -13.38
C MET A 327 19.51 0.58 -13.03
N ALA A 328 19.85 0.89 -11.77
CA ALA A 328 21.23 0.93 -11.28
C ALA A 328 21.93 -0.44 -11.31
N THR A 329 21.20 -1.53 -11.13
CA THR A 329 21.75 -2.92 -11.21
C THR A 329 21.80 -3.50 -12.63
N THR A 330 21.39 -2.75 -13.64
CA THR A 330 21.35 -3.18 -15.03
C THR A 330 22.44 -2.47 -15.85
N GLN A 331 22.94 -3.11 -16.91
CA GLN A 331 23.90 -2.45 -17.80
C GLN A 331 23.29 -1.19 -18.45
N PRO A 332 24.05 -0.09 -18.61
CA PRO A 332 25.50 0.04 -18.35
C PRO A 332 25.87 0.39 -16.89
N PHE A 333 24.89 0.58 -16.01
CA PHE A 333 25.13 1.09 -14.65
C PHE A 333 25.76 0.05 -13.71
N LYS A 334 25.50 -1.25 -13.95
CA LYS A 334 26.01 -2.35 -13.13
C LYS A 334 27.54 -2.33 -12.96
N GLU A 335 28.27 -1.81 -13.94
CA GLU A 335 29.74 -1.70 -13.91
C GLU A 335 30.24 -0.42 -13.22
N LEU A 336 29.37 0.57 -13.07
CA LEU A 336 29.70 1.91 -12.57
C LEU A 336 29.21 2.14 -11.14
N ILE A 337 28.18 1.40 -10.72
CA ILE A 337 27.50 1.57 -9.44
C ILE A 337 27.65 0.29 -8.63
N ASN A 338 28.32 0.40 -7.49
CA ASN A 338 28.63 -0.75 -6.65
C ASN A 338 27.57 -0.98 -5.56
N ILE A 339 27.03 0.10 -5.00
CA ILE A 339 26.05 0.06 -3.91
C ILE A 339 24.76 0.74 -4.38
N THR A 340 23.63 0.05 -4.23
CA THR A 340 22.33 0.49 -4.76
C THR A 340 21.29 0.75 -3.67
N SER A 341 21.71 1.00 -2.42
CA SER A 341 20.83 1.65 -1.44
C SER A 341 20.59 3.10 -1.88
N LEU A 342 19.40 3.65 -1.62
CA LEU A 342 19.02 4.96 -2.17
C LEU A 342 20.02 6.07 -1.82
N ALA A 343 20.44 6.15 -0.55
CA ALA A 343 21.41 7.14 -0.08
C ALA A 343 22.76 7.03 -0.79
N GLU A 344 23.33 5.82 -0.87
CA GLU A 344 24.64 5.61 -1.49
C GLU A 344 24.57 5.70 -3.02
N LEU A 345 23.42 5.35 -3.61
CA LEU A 345 23.14 5.55 -5.03
C LEU A 345 23.15 7.05 -5.37
N GLN A 346 22.46 7.88 -4.58
CA GLN A 346 22.46 9.33 -4.77
C GLN A 346 23.87 9.91 -4.68
N LYS A 347 24.68 9.42 -3.74
CA LYS A 347 26.07 9.87 -3.58
C LYS A 347 26.93 9.51 -4.79
N GLN A 348 26.92 8.25 -5.23
CA GLN A 348 27.68 7.81 -6.43
C GLN A 348 27.24 8.56 -7.70
N LEU A 349 25.96 8.86 -7.85
CA LEU A 349 25.43 9.58 -9.01
C LEU A 349 25.78 11.09 -9.04
N LYS A 350 26.42 11.62 -7.98
CA LYS A 350 27.03 12.96 -7.98
C LYS A 350 28.46 12.95 -8.54
N GLU A 351 29.08 11.78 -8.66
CA GLU A 351 30.47 11.63 -9.09
C GLU A 351 30.57 11.27 -10.58
N SER A 352 31.75 11.46 -11.18
CA SER A 352 32.03 11.08 -12.56
C SER A 352 31.86 9.57 -12.77
N PRO A 353 31.22 9.10 -13.86
CA PRO A 353 30.87 9.84 -15.09
C PRO A 353 29.49 10.51 -15.07
N PHE A 354 28.78 10.46 -13.96
CA PHE A 354 27.46 11.07 -13.80
C PHE A 354 27.56 12.58 -13.57
N LYS A 355 26.43 13.27 -13.68
CA LYS A 355 26.31 14.70 -13.39
C LYS A 355 25.04 14.95 -12.60
N SER A 356 25.17 15.68 -11.50
CA SER A 356 24.02 16.11 -10.71
C SER A 356 23.08 16.97 -11.55
N PRO A 357 21.78 16.67 -11.58
CA PRO A 357 20.81 17.47 -12.30
C PRO A 357 20.60 18.81 -11.61
N LYS A 358 20.38 19.85 -12.40
CA LYS A 358 19.96 21.16 -11.89
C LYS A 358 18.49 21.08 -11.50
N VAL A 359 18.18 21.32 -10.23
CA VAL A 359 16.82 21.27 -9.70
C VAL A 359 16.53 22.50 -8.85
N VAL A 360 15.29 22.98 -8.92
CA VAL A 360 14.77 24.08 -8.10
C VAL A 360 13.40 23.70 -7.56
N THR A 361 13.12 24.07 -6.31
CA THR A 361 11.78 23.92 -5.73
C THR A 361 10.86 25.00 -6.29
N ALA A 362 9.62 24.61 -6.63
CA ALA A 362 8.60 25.56 -7.07
C ALA A 362 8.34 26.64 -6.00
N GLU A 363 7.97 27.84 -6.44
CA GLU A 363 7.62 28.93 -5.51
C GLU A 363 6.46 28.53 -4.59
N GLY A 364 6.57 28.84 -3.30
CA GLY A 364 5.59 28.47 -2.28
C GLY A 364 5.66 27.01 -1.79
N PHE A 365 6.57 26.19 -2.32
CA PHE A 365 6.80 24.83 -1.82
C PHE A 365 7.99 24.76 -0.85
N PRO A 366 7.93 23.91 0.20
CA PRO A 366 9.07 23.63 1.05
C PRO A 366 10.21 23.01 0.23
N SER A 367 11.41 23.57 0.34
CA SER A 367 12.62 23.02 -0.27
C SER A 367 13.34 22.08 0.69
N TYR A 368 13.88 20.98 0.19
CA TYR A 368 14.84 20.17 0.92
C TYR A 368 16.25 20.72 0.76
N ASP A 369 17.01 20.76 1.85
CA ASP A 369 18.44 20.97 1.79
C ASP A 369 19.13 19.61 1.65
N THR A 370 19.64 19.29 0.47
CA THR A 370 20.36 18.02 0.23
C THR A 370 21.66 17.86 1.03
N ALA A 371 22.12 18.91 1.73
CA ALA A 371 23.23 18.83 2.68
C ALA A 371 22.82 18.30 4.06
N GLN A 372 21.52 18.35 4.39
CA GLN A 372 20.94 17.74 5.59
C GLN A 372 20.18 16.49 5.16
N GLU A 373 20.75 15.32 5.42
CA GLU A 373 20.08 14.04 5.11
C GLU A 373 18.79 13.94 5.94
N GLN A 374 17.64 14.10 5.27
CA GLN A 374 16.30 13.84 5.82
C GLN A 374 15.76 12.51 5.28
N LEU A 375 16.65 11.51 5.20
CA LEU A 375 16.28 10.16 4.75
C LEU A 375 15.17 9.60 5.66
N HIS A 376 14.30 8.76 5.08
CA HIS A 376 13.19 8.10 5.82
C HIS A 376 12.02 9.03 6.17
N GLU A 377 11.78 9.97 5.25
CA GLU A 377 10.53 10.71 5.07
C GLU A 377 10.13 10.53 3.60
N ALA A 378 8.93 9.99 3.35
CA ALA A 378 8.57 9.47 2.03
C ALA A 378 8.71 10.50 0.89
N GLY A 379 8.34 11.76 1.11
CA GLY A 379 8.49 12.83 0.13
C GLY A 379 9.94 13.13 -0.21
N TYR A 380 10.83 13.16 0.80
CA TYR A 380 12.27 13.30 0.59
C TYR A 380 12.84 12.12 -0.19
N ASP A 381 12.49 10.88 0.18
CA ASP A 381 12.98 9.68 -0.50
C ASP A 381 12.45 9.58 -1.95
N ALA A 382 11.21 10.01 -2.20
CA ALA A 382 10.67 10.20 -3.55
C ALA A 382 11.45 11.27 -4.35
N TYR A 383 11.79 12.41 -3.72
CA TYR A 383 12.60 13.44 -4.34
C TYR A 383 13.99 12.92 -4.74
N ILE A 384 14.69 12.25 -3.81
CA ILE A 384 16.01 11.66 -4.07
C ILE A 384 15.93 10.59 -5.16
N THR A 385 14.89 9.75 -5.14
CA THR A 385 14.63 8.74 -6.17
C THR A 385 14.50 9.37 -7.57
N GLY A 386 13.77 10.48 -7.68
CA GLY A 386 13.67 11.21 -8.94
C GLY A 386 15.01 11.80 -9.42
N LEU A 387 15.84 12.31 -8.52
CA LEU A 387 17.20 12.76 -8.87
C LEU A 387 18.09 11.62 -9.38
N CYS A 388 18.01 10.46 -8.75
CA CYS A 388 18.74 9.26 -9.17
C CYS A 388 18.32 8.86 -10.60
N PHE A 389 17.01 8.82 -10.86
CA PHE A 389 16.49 8.56 -12.21
C PHE A 389 17.00 9.57 -13.24
N ILE A 390 16.89 10.88 -12.98
CA ILE A 390 17.33 11.91 -13.93
C ILE A 390 18.83 11.75 -14.24
N SER A 391 19.66 11.52 -13.20
CA SER A 391 21.11 11.38 -13.36
C SER A 391 21.46 10.19 -14.25
N MET A 392 20.82 9.04 -14.01
CA MET A 392 21.01 7.84 -14.82
C MET A 392 20.45 8.02 -16.24
N ALA A 393 19.26 8.61 -16.41
CA ALA A 393 18.68 8.87 -17.72
C ALA A 393 19.57 9.79 -18.57
N ASN A 394 20.09 10.87 -17.99
CA ASN A 394 21.00 11.80 -18.68
C ASN A 394 22.32 11.13 -19.05
N TYR A 395 22.84 10.21 -18.21
CA TYR A 395 23.99 9.40 -18.57
C TYR A 395 23.74 8.53 -19.81
N LEU A 396 22.54 7.95 -19.97
CA LEU A 396 22.21 7.23 -21.21
C LEU A 396 22.27 8.13 -22.45
N GLY A 397 22.06 9.43 -22.28
CA GLY A 397 22.19 10.41 -23.36
C GLY A 397 23.60 10.59 -23.90
N THR A 398 24.64 10.16 -23.17
CA THR A 398 26.03 10.22 -23.64
C THR A 398 26.34 9.19 -24.71
N PHE A 399 25.54 8.12 -24.83
CA PHE A 399 25.68 7.11 -25.88
C PHE A 399 25.07 7.53 -27.22
N LEU A 400 24.30 8.62 -27.25
CA LEU A 400 23.75 9.16 -28.49
C LEU A 400 24.83 9.88 -29.30
N THR A 401 24.65 9.92 -30.62
CA THR A 401 25.50 10.72 -31.53
C THR A 401 24.61 11.72 -32.29
N PRO A 402 24.69 13.03 -32.01
CA PRO A 402 25.51 13.66 -30.97
C PRO A 402 24.96 13.38 -29.54
N PRO A 403 25.82 13.43 -28.51
CA PRO A 403 25.41 13.26 -27.11
C PRO A 403 24.35 14.27 -26.69
N ARG A 404 23.39 13.84 -25.86
CA ARG A 404 22.35 14.73 -25.29
C ARG A 404 22.51 14.81 -23.77
N ALA A 405 22.55 16.03 -23.24
CA ALA A 405 22.69 16.28 -21.82
C ALA A 405 21.39 16.02 -21.02
N HIS A 406 20.23 16.17 -21.67
CA HIS A 406 18.91 15.92 -21.09
C HIS A 406 18.20 14.82 -21.88
N ILE A 407 17.70 13.81 -21.15
CA ILE A 407 16.88 12.73 -21.70
C ILE A 407 15.46 12.78 -21.11
N PRO A 408 14.44 13.04 -21.93
CA PRO A 408 13.04 13.06 -21.47
C PRO A 408 12.56 11.71 -20.92
N SER A 409 11.58 11.73 -20.01
CA SER A 409 10.93 10.55 -19.41
C SER A 409 10.05 9.73 -20.38
N GLN A 410 9.96 10.15 -21.66
CA GLN A 410 9.34 9.41 -22.75
C GLN A 410 10.37 8.88 -23.76
N SER A 411 11.67 9.08 -23.51
CA SER A 411 12.74 8.64 -24.40
C SER A 411 12.75 7.12 -24.59
N LYS A 412 13.03 6.65 -25.81
CA LYS A 412 13.22 5.22 -26.08
C LYS A 412 14.38 4.59 -25.31
N LEU A 413 15.36 5.39 -24.88
CA LEU A 413 16.50 4.93 -24.08
C LEU A 413 16.10 4.35 -22.72
N ILE A 414 14.98 4.81 -22.15
CA ILE A 414 14.53 4.33 -20.83
C ILE A 414 13.57 3.15 -20.95
N GLN A 415 13.01 2.90 -22.15
CA GLN A 415 11.96 1.91 -22.38
C GLN A 415 12.33 0.49 -21.88
N PRO A 416 13.59 0.02 -21.99
CA PRO A 416 13.97 -1.28 -21.45
C PRO A 416 13.71 -1.43 -19.94
N PHE A 417 13.78 -0.35 -19.17
CA PHE A 417 13.56 -0.34 -17.71
C PHE A 417 12.10 -0.17 -17.32
N VAL A 418 11.22 0.22 -18.25
CA VAL A 418 9.81 0.48 -17.96
C VAL A 418 9.08 -0.83 -17.64
N ASN A 419 8.18 -0.76 -16.65
CA ASN A 419 7.30 -1.82 -16.18
C ASN A 419 8.06 -3.08 -15.72
N LYS A 420 9.21 -2.86 -15.08
CA LYS A 420 10.00 -3.90 -14.42
C LYS A 420 10.30 -3.48 -12.99
N LEU A 421 9.85 -4.28 -12.03
CA LEU A 421 10.07 -4.04 -10.61
C LEU A 421 11.23 -4.87 -10.11
N PHE A 422 12.08 -4.30 -9.25
CA PHE A 422 13.24 -5.02 -8.71
C PHE A 422 12.80 -6.21 -7.84
N LEU A 423 13.45 -7.36 -8.00
CA LEU A 423 13.23 -8.53 -7.14
C LEU A 423 14.40 -8.72 -6.18
N MET A 424 14.18 -8.34 -4.92
CA MET A 424 15.22 -8.44 -3.89
C MET A 424 15.67 -9.89 -3.67
N ARG A 425 16.99 -10.10 -3.67
CA ARG A 425 17.69 -11.35 -3.29
C ARG A 425 17.39 -12.58 -4.15
N ILE A 426 16.63 -12.48 -5.24
CA ILE A 426 16.54 -13.57 -6.22
C ILE A 426 17.84 -13.63 -7.02
N ILE A 427 18.36 -14.84 -7.21
CA ILE A 427 19.71 -15.06 -7.76
C ILE A 427 19.72 -14.82 -9.27
N ASP A 428 18.68 -15.29 -9.96
CA ASP A 428 18.66 -15.49 -11.41
C ASP A 428 17.49 -14.79 -12.12
N ILE A 429 16.57 -14.18 -11.37
CA ILE A 429 15.47 -13.37 -11.88
C ILE A 429 15.63 -11.94 -11.34
N PRO A 430 16.19 -11.00 -12.14
CA PRO A 430 16.50 -9.66 -11.66
C PRO A 430 15.27 -8.76 -11.43
N TYR A 431 14.16 -9.07 -12.09
CA TYR A 431 12.96 -8.24 -12.06
C TYR A 431 11.67 -9.03 -12.24
N LEU A 432 10.59 -8.47 -11.72
CA LEU A 432 9.22 -8.82 -12.06
C LEU A 432 8.80 -8.02 -13.30
N ASN A 433 8.48 -8.69 -14.39
CA ASN A 433 8.03 -8.05 -15.62
C ASN A 433 6.52 -7.81 -15.54
N ILE A 434 6.11 -6.56 -15.39
CA ILE A 434 4.69 -6.21 -15.26
C ILE A 434 3.98 -6.32 -16.62
N SER A 435 4.65 -5.94 -17.72
CA SER A 435 4.06 -5.92 -19.07
C SER A 435 4.21 -7.23 -19.85
N GLY A 436 4.71 -8.30 -19.24
CA GLY A 436 4.93 -9.55 -19.95
C GLY A 436 5.36 -10.71 -19.05
N PRO A 437 5.73 -11.84 -19.67
CA PRO A 437 6.20 -12.99 -18.92
C PRO A 437 7.52 -12.67 -18.19
N ASP A 438 7.70 -13.32 -17.04
CA ASP A 438 8.96 -13.27 -16.30
C ASP A 438 10.01 -14.16 -16.94
N LEU A 439 11.28 -13.82 -16.69
CA LEU A 439 12.40 -14.65 -17.12
C LEU A 439 12.32 -16.03 -16.46
N GLN A 440 12.56 -17.08 -17.25
CA GLN A 440 12.60 -18.46 -16.80
C GLN A 440 14.06 -18.92 -16.73
N PRO A 441 14.70 -18.88 -15.55
CA PRO A 441 16.09 -19.28 -15.41
C PRO A 441 16.25 -20.80 -15.55
N LYS A 442 17.37 -21.23 -16.15
CA LYS A 442 17.74 -22.65 -16.21
C LYS A 442 18.23 -23.11 -14.84
N ARG A 443 17.33 -23.71 -14.06
CA ARG A 443 17.61 -24.28 -12.73
C ARG A 443 17.88 -25.79 -12.78
N ASP A 444 18.47 -26.26 -13.87
CA ASP A 444 18.76 -27.69 -14.11
C ASP A 444 19.67 -28.30 -13.03
N HIS A 445 20.47 -27.46 -12.36
CA HIS A 445 21.37 -27.82 -11.27
C HIS A 445 20.71 -27.82 -9.87
N VAL A 446 19.42 -27.47 -9.78
CA VAL A 446 18.68 -27.35 -8.52
C VAL A 446 17.80 -28.58 -8.31
N LEU A 447 17.86 -29.12 -7.10
CA LEU A 447 17.11 -30.29 -6.64
C LEU A 447 16.11 -29.86 -5.57
N TYR A 448 14.90 -30.41 -5.59
CA TYR A 448 13.97 -30.34 -4.47
C TYR A 448 14.11 -31.61 -3.63
N VAL A 449 14.35 -31.44 -2.33
CA VAL A 449 14.59 -32.53 -1.40
C VAL A 449 13.54 -32.48 -0.30
N THR A 450 12.87 -33.60 -0.04
CA THR A 450 12.02 -33.78 1.14
C THR A 450 12.64 -34.78 2.11
N PHE A 451 12.49 -34.52 3.40
CA PHE A 451 13.15 -35.27 4.46
C PHE A 451 12.38 -35.15 5.79
N PRO A 452 12.73 -35.94 6.82
CA PRO A 452 12.11 -35.87 8.15
C PRO A 452 12.42 -34.53 8.84
N LYS A 453 11.46 -34.01 9.61
CA LYS A 453 11.53 -32.70 10.27
C LYS A 453 12.70 -32.51 11.23
N GLU A 454 13.35 -33.59 11.65
CA GLU A 454 14.49 -33.58 12.56
C GLU A 454 15.80 -33.19 11.87
N TRP A 455 15.83 -33.19 10.52
CA TRP A 455 17.02 -32.91 9.73
C TRP A 455 17.46 -31.45 9.85
N LYS A 456 18.77 -31.26 9.90
CA LYS A 456 19.46 -29.98 9.94
C LYS A 456 20.30 -29.80 8.69
N THR A 457 20.84 -28.59 8.52
CA THR A 457 21.66 -28.28 7.34
C THR A 457 22.89 -29.19 7.23
N SER A 458 23.46 -29.63 8.35
CA SER A 458 24.55 -30.62 8.39
C SER A 458 24.19 -31.94 7.72
N ASP A 459 22.95 -32.40 7.88
CA ASP A 459 22.49 -33.67 7.30
C ASP A 459 22.40 -33.57 5.78
N LEU A 460 21.96 -32.42 5.26
CA LEU A 460 21.96 -32.12 3.83
C LEU A 460 23.40 -32.02 3.27
N TYR A 461 24.30 -31.32 3.95
CA TYR A 461 25.72 -31.29 3.54
C TYR A 461 26.35 -32.69 3.55
N GLN A 462 26.02 -33.52 4.54
CA GLN A 462 26.52 -34.89 4.59
C GLN A 462 25.94 -35.73 3.46
N LEU A 463 24.63 -35.63 3.20
CA LEU A 463 23.94 -36.35 2.13
C LEU A 463 24.54 -36.04 0.75
N PHE A 464 24.85 -34.78 0.49
CA PHE A 464 25.37 -34.34 -0.81
C PHE A 464 26.90 -34.20 -0.86
N SER A 465 27.61 -34.64 0.17
CA SER A 465 29.09 -34.50 0.26
C SER A 465 29.84 -35.09 -0.95
N ALA A 466 29.29 -36.13 -1.60
CA ALA A 466 29.85 -36.73 -2.80
C ALA A 466 29.80 -35.82 -4.05
N PHE A 467 29.01 -34.76 -4.02
CA PHE A 467 28.76 -33.83 -5.15
C PHE A 467 29.49 -32.49 -4.97
N GLY A 468 30.39 -32.40 -3.99
CA GLY A 468 31.16 -31.20 -3.70
C GLY A 468 30.36 -30.17 -2.90
N ASN A 469 30.69 -28.89 -3.11
CA ASN A 469 30.01 -27.81 -2.40
C ASN A 469 28.57 -27.65 -2.92
N ILE A 470 27.64 -27.48 -1.99
CA ILE A 470 26.22 -27.27 -2.29
C ILE A 470 25.73 -25.97 -1.66
N GLN A 471 24.67 -25.42 -2.23
CA GLN A 471 23.91 -24.35 -1.58
C GLN A 471 22.55 -24.90 -1.16
N VAL A 472 22.21 -24.74 0.12
CA VAL A 472 20.92 -25.17 0.68
C VAL A 472 20.03 -23.95 0.85
N SER A 473 18.83 -24.02 0.28
CA SER A 473 17.78 -23.02 0.46
C SER A 473 16.54 -23.69 1.06
N TRP A 474 16.30 -23.44 2.34
CA TRP A 474 15.18 -24.04 3.08
C TRP A 474 13.83 -23.51 2.58
N ILE A 475 12.86 -24.42 2.47
CA ILE A 475 11.48 -24.09 2.11
C ILE A 475 10.61 -24.16 3.38
N ASP A 476 10.68 -25.28 4.10
CA ASP A 476 10.05 -25.51 5.39
C ASP A 476 10.88 -26.48 6.24
N ASP A 477 10.33 -26.99 7.35
CA ASP A 477 11.03 -27.92 8.24
C ASP A 477 11.22 -29.33 7.65
N THR A 478 10.57 -29.65 6.52
CA THR A 478 10.61 -30.96 5.87
C THR A 478 11.12 -30.94 4.43
N SER A 479 11.47 -29.76 3.91
CA SER A 479 11.89 -29.61 2.52
C SER A 479 12.86 -28.45 2.28
N ALA A 480 13.74 -28.64 1.31
CA ALA A 480 14.71 -27.64 0.88
C ALA A 480 15.07 -27.79 -0.60
N PHE A 481 15.45 -26.68 -1.22
CA PHE A 481 16.20 -26.70 -2.48
C PHE A 481 17.68 -26.89 -2.22
N VAL A 482 18.32 -27.73 -3.03
CA VAL A 482 19.76 -27.98 -3.02
C VAL A 482 20.32 -27.70 -4.40
N SER A 483 21.18 -26.70 -4.51
CA SER A 483 21.89 -26.39 -5.76
C SER A 483 23.23 -27.11 -5.78
N LEU A 484 23.45 -27.91 -6.83
CA LEU A 484 24.72 -28.59 -7.08
C LEU A 484 25.66 -27.70 -7.88
N SER A 485 26.97 -27.91 -7.69
CA SER A 485 28.00 -27.17 -8.43
C SER A 485 28.10 -27.58 -9.91
N GLN A 486 27.74 -28.83 -10.25
CA GLN A 486 27.76 -29.33 -11.62
C GLN A 486 26.45 -30.00 -12.00
N THR A 487 25.90 -29.62 -13.16
CA THR A 487 24.59 -30.08 -13.64
C THR A 487 24.57 -31.56 -14.01
N ASP A 488 25.70 -32.13 -14.42
CA ASP A 488 25.82 -33.55 -14.80
C ASP A 488 25.66 -34.52 -13.61
N GLN A 489 25.83 -34.02 -12.38
CA GLN A 489 25.67 -34.79 -11.15
C GLN A 489 24.23 -34.91 -10.66
N VAL A 490 23.32 -34.08 -11.17
CA VAL A 490 21.90 -34.02 -10.79
C VAL A 490 21.23 -35.38 -10.98
N GLN A 491 21.46 -36.02 -12.13
CA GLN A 491 20.87 -37.33 -12.43
C GLN A 491 21.41 -38.43 -11.51
N ILE A 492 22.66 -38.32 -11.09
CA ILE A 492 23.29 -39.27 -10.15
C ILE A 492 22.60 -39.14 -8.79
N ALA A 493 22.45 -37.92 -8.27
CA ALA A 493 21.78 -37.67 -6.98
C ALA A 493 20.33 -38.22 -6.97
N ILE A 494 19.57 -38.00 -8.05
CA ILE A 494 18.20 -38.52 -8.18
C ILE A 494 18.18 -40.04 -8.24
N ASN A 495 19.10 -40.66 -8.98
CA ASN A 495 19.16 -42.11 -9.07
C ASN A 495 19.54 -42.74 -7.73
N THR A 496 20.42 -42.09 -6.96
CA THR A 496 20.79 -42.53 -5.60
C THR A 496 19.62 -42.45 -4.63
N SER A 497 18.77 -41.41 -4.71
CA SER A 497 17.62 -41.28 -3.80
C SER A 497 16.56 -42.36 -4.00
N ARG A 498 16.51 -43.06 -5.14
CA ARG A 498 15.53 -44.14 -5.38
C ARG A 498 15.66 -45.31 -4.41
N TYR A 499 16.82 -45.45 -3.77
CA TYR A 499 17.11 -46.50 -2.79
C TYR A 499 16.92 -46.03 -1.34
N ALA A 500 16.59 -44.76 -1.12
CA ALA A 500 16.39 -44.19 0.21
C ALA A 500 14.91 -44.22 0.61
N GLU A 501 14.64 -44.55 1.87
CA GLU A 501 13.28 -44.49 2.44
C GLU A 501 13.01 -43.20 3.22
N SER A 502 14.07 -42.57 3.75
CA SER A 502 13.95 -41.42 4.65
C SER A 502 13.80 -40.08 3.94
N TYR A 503 14.26 -39.96 2.69
CA TYR A 503 14.21 -38.71 1.92
C TYR A 503 13.84 -38.97 0.46
N ARG A 504 13.37 -37.95 -0.24
CA ARG A 504 13.14 -37.99 -1.69
C ARG A 504 13.81 -36.82 -2.37
N ILE A 505 14.42 -37.05 -3.52
CA ILE A 505 15.00 -36.03 -4.39
C ILE A 505 14.21 -36.04 -5.70
N GLN A 506 13.83 -34.86 -6.17
CA GLN A 506 13.28 -34.64 -7.50
C GLN A 506 13.96 -33.42 -8.15
N THR A 507 13.91 -33.34 -9.47
CA THR A 507 14.39 -32.15 -10.18
C THR A 507 13.55 -30.93 -9.83
N TYR A 508 14.13 -29.74 -9.96
CA TYR A 508 13.37 -28.50 -9.88
C TYR A 508 12.24 -28.44 -10.92
N ALA A 509 12.46 -28.94 -12.14
CA ALA A 509 11.45 -28.98 -13.19
C ALA A 509 10.23 -29.84 -12.80
N GLU A 510 10.46 -31.03 -12.24
CA GLU A 510 9.38 -31.90 -11.74
C GLU A 510 8.62 -31.26 -10.57
N TYR A 511 9.32 -30.56 -9.68
CA TYR A 511 8.69 -29.80 -8.59
C TYR A 511 7.73 -28.73 -9.12
N VAL A 512 8.20 -27.91 -10.07
CA VAL A 512 7.38 -26.83 -10.67
C VAL A 512 6.17 -27.41 -11.41
N GLN A 513 6.36 -28.47 -12.19
CA GLN A 513 5.28 -29.12 -12.93
C GLN A 513 4.24 -29.74 -11.99
N GLY A 514 4.67 -30.42 -10.93
CA GLY A 514 3.78 -30.99 -9.91
C GLY A 514 2.95 -29.92 -9.21
N ARG A 515 3.54 -28.77 -8.90
CA ARG A 515 2.84 -27.62 -8.31
C ARG A 515 1.78 -27.04 -9.25
N GLN A 516 2.09 -26.92 -10.54
CA GLN A 516 1.16 -26.39 -11.54
C GLN A 516 -0.05 -27.30 -11.72
N GLN A 517 0.14 -28.62 -11.77
CA GLN A 517 -0.96 -29.59 -11.83
C GLN A 517 -1.86 -29.56 -10.58
N VAL A 518 -1.28 -29.43 -9.39
CA VAL A 518 -2.05 -29.26 -8.15
C VAL A 518 -2.92 -28.01 -8.22
N ARG A 519 -2.39 -26.90 -8.75
CA ARG A 519 -3.13 -25.64 -8.91
C ARG A 519 -4.28 -25.77 -9.91
N GLU A 520 -4.02 -26.37 -11.08
CA GLU A 520 -5.05 -26.62 -12.10
C GLU A 520 -6.16 -27.55 -11.60
N SER A 521 -5.82 -28.53 -10.74
CA SER A 521 -6.79 -29.44 -10.13
C SER A 521 -7.65 -28.81 -9.03
N GLN A 522 -7.21 -27.69 -8.44
CA GLN A 522 -7.93 -26.98 -7.38
C GLN A 522 -8.89 -25.87 -7.88
N GLY A 523 -8.94 -25.62 -9.19
CA GLY A 523 -10.01 -24.87 -9.86
C GLY A 523 -10.11 -23.38 -9.50
N HIS A 524 -9.50 -22.52 -10.32
CA HIS A 524 -9.92 -21.12 -10.45
C HIS A 524 -10.36 -20.88 -11.89
N SER A 525 -11.65 -20.55 -12.04
CA SER A 525 -12.23 -20.11 -13.31
C SER A 525 -11.58 -18.80 -13.70
N THR A 526 -10.88 -18.78 -14.82
CA THR A 526 -10.41 -17.57 -15.49
C THR A 526 -11.59 -16.63 -15.73
N GLN A 527 -11.66 -15.53 -14.97
CA GLN A 527 -12.52 -14.40 -15.34
C GLN A 527 -11.83 -13.67 -16.49
N SER A 528 -12.44 -13.67 -17.69
CA SER A 528 -11.92 -12.92 -18.83
C SER A 528 -12.38 -11.46 -18.75
N TRP A 529 -11.42 -10.54 -18.79
CA TRP A 529 -11.62 -9.12 -18.98
C TRP A 529 -12.04 -8.82 -20.43
N ASP A 530 -13.07 -7.99 -20.63
CA ASP A 530 -13.40 -7.43 -21.96
C ASP A 530 -12.58 -6.16 -22.22
N GLU A 531 -12.40 -5.81 -23.51
CA GLU A 531 -11.49 -4.79 -24.08
C GLU A 531 -11.59 -3.35 -23.53
N ASP A 532 -12.52 -3.04 -22.62
CA ASP A 532 -12.70 -1.69 -22.06
C ASP A 532 -12.20 -1.52 -20.60
N GLY A 533 -11.61 -2.54 -19.97
CA GLY A 533 -10.92 -2.38 -18.67
C GLY A 533 -11.84 -2.05 -17.47
N TRP A 534 -13.14 -2.35 -17.55
CA TRP A 534 -14.10 -2.20 -16.45
C TRP A 534 -14.73 -3.55 -16.08
N VAL A 535 -14.79 -3.87 -14.78
CA VAL A 535 -15.60 -4.99 -14.26
C VAL A 535 -17.07 -4.58 -14.25
N LYS A 536 -17.95 -5.35 -14.91
CA LYS A 536 -19.40 -5.23 -14.70
C LYS A 536 -19.80 -5.92 -13.38
N PRO A 537 -20.64 -5.30 -12.53
CA PRO A 537 -21.26 -6.00 -11.42
C PRO A 537 -22.19 -7.08 -11.97
N HIS A 538 -22.00 -8.34 -11.56
CA HIS A 538 -22.96 -9.40 -11.84
C HIS A 538 -24.22 -9.22 -10.97
N TYR A 539 -25.19 -8.46 -11.48
CA TYR A 539 -26.59 -8.67 -11.14
C TYR A 539 -27.31 -9.24 -12.36
N THR A 540 -27.58 -10.54 -12.34
CA THR A 540 -28.62 -11.13 -13.18
C THR A 540 -29.98 -10.59 -12.73
N SER A 541 -30.46 -9.54 -13.39
CA SER A 541 -31.89 -9.23 -13.41
C SER A 541 -32.58 -10.23 -14.35
N PRO A 542 -33.64 -10.94 -13.92
CA PRO A 542 -34.40 -11.79 -14.84
C PRO A 542 -35.14 -10.90 -15.82
N SER A 543 -34.84 -11.10 -17.10
CA SER A 543 -35.52 -10.51 -18.23
C SER A 543 -37.04 -10.73 -18.18
N THR A 544 -37.77 -9.64 -18.33
CA THR A 544 -39.21 -9.60 -18.64
C THR A 544 -39.52 -10.37 -19.92
N VAL A 545 -40.34 -11.41 -19.82
CA VAL A 545 -41.16 -11.92 -20.93
C VAL A 545 -42.60 -12.02 -20.40
N GLY A 546 -43.53 -11.45 -21.16
CA GLY A 546 -44.86 -11.10 -20.70
C GLY A 546 -45.90 -12.23 -20.64
N ALA A 547 -46.94 -11.91 -19.87
CA ALA A 547 -48.36 -12.26 -19.98
C ALA A 547 -48.84 -13.69 -19.72
N GLY A 548 -49.74 -13.83 -18.73
CA GLY A 548 -50.70 -14.92 -18.62
C GLY A 548 -51.25 -15.16 -17.20
N PRO A 549 -52.56 -14.99 -16.93
CA PRO A 549 -53.11 -14.94 -15.57
C PRO A 549 -53.71 -16.28 -15.14
N THR A 550 -53.40 -16.77 -13.94
CA THR A 550 -54.29 -17.67 -13.18
C THR A 550 -53.82 -17.75 -11.73
N GLY A 551 -54.75 -17.52 -10.80
CA GLY A 551 -54.54 -17.80 -9.38
C GLY A 551 -54.46 -19.30 -9.12
N TYR A 552 -53.81 -19.67 -8.02
CA TYR A 552 -54.34 -20.50 -6.94
C TYR A 552 -53.26 -20.64 -5.85
N SER A 553 -53.76 -20.87 -4.64
CA SER A 553 -53.13 -20.67 -3.33
C SER A 553 -52.45 -21.93 -2.79
N TYR A 554 -51.67 -21.73 -1.71
CA TYR A 554 -51.09 -22.66 -0.72
C TYR A 554 -49.76 -23.31 -1.11
N GLY A 555 -48.75 -23.39 -0.24
CA GLY A 555 -48.61 -23.02 1.17
C GLY A 555 -47.31 -23.62 1.73
N HIS A 556 -46.95 -23.22 2.95
CA HIS A 556 -45.77 -23.56 3.77
C HIS A 556 -44.57 -22.62 3.62
N SER A 557 -43.86 -22.18 4.67
CA SER A 557 -44.06 -22.12 6.12
C SER A 557 -42.79 -21.41 6.62
N ARG A 558 -42.85 -20.15 7.08
CA ARG A 558 -41.76 -19.50 7.83
C ARG A 558 -42.29 -19.18 9.23
N PRO A 559 -41.68 -19.68 10.32
CA PRO A 559 -42.10 -19.29 11.65
C PRO A 559 -41.61 -17.88 11.95
N SER A 560 -42.58 -17.07 12.35
CA SER A 560 -42.45 -15.78 13.00
C SER A 560 -42.02 -15.94 14.45
N LEU A 561 -41.40 -14.88 14.98
CA LEU A 561 -41.35 -14.36 16.36
C LEU A 561 -39.90 -14.13 16.80
N GLY A 562 -39.55 -13.04 17.47
CA GLY A 562 -40.38 -12.06 18.14
C GLY A 562 -39.57 -11.37 19.23
N LYS A 563 -40.04 -10.20 19.65
CA LYS A 563 -39.43 -9.27 20.60
C LYS A 563 -39.30 -9.85 22.02
N ARG A 564 -38.38 -9.23 22.78
CA ARG A 564 -38.19 -9.37 24.23
C ARG A 564 -39.51 -9.23 25.03
N CYS A 565 -39.62 -9.96 26.14
CA CYS A 565 -40.15 -9.46 27.42
C CYS A 565 -39.80 -10.40 28.59
N VAL A 566 -39.48 -9.78 29.73
CA VAL A 566 -39.33 -10.33 31.09
C VAL A 566 -40.71 -10.71 31.63
N SER A 567 -40.83 -11.78 32.44
CA SER A 567 -41.85 -11.92 33.51
C SER A 567 -41.65 -13.16 34.42
N PRO A 568 -42.27 -13.19 35.62
CA PRO A 568 -41.80 -13.87 36.85
C PRO A 568 -42.47 -15.23 37.09
N ILE A 569 -42.04 -15.98 38.12
CA ILE A 569 -42.89 -16.96 38.85
C ILE A 569 -42.39 -17.12 40.29
N GLN A 570 -43.37 -17.26 41.18
CA GLN A 570 -43.34 -17.32 42.64
C GLN A 570 -43.88 -18.69 43.11
N GLU A 571 -43.27 -19.24 44.18
CA GLU A 571 -43.73 -20.28 45.14
C GLU A 571 -44.00 -21.71 44.60
N GLU A 572 -43.61 -22.83 45.25
CA GLU A 572 -43.77 -23.24 46.66
C GLU A 572 -42.63 -24.16 47.20
N GLN A 573 -42.51 -24.19 48.54
CA GLN A 573 -41.70 -25.06 49.45
C GLN A 573 -42.17 -26.55 49.52
N PRO A 574 -41.63 -27.44 50.40
CA PRO A 574 -40.25 -27.68 50.91
C PRO A 574 -39.83 -29.20 50.86
N THR A 575 -38.59 -29.55 51.20
CA THR A 575 -38.22 -30.68 52.12
C THR A 575 -36.70 -30.76 52.39
N ASP A 576 -36.37 -30.58 53.67
CA ASP A 576 -35.27 -31.07 54.54
C ASP A 576 -33.91 -31.60 54.01
N GLY A 577 -32.84 -31.12 54.66
CA GLY A 577 -31.59 -31.89 54.86
C GLY A 577 -30.27 -31.11 54.86
N GLU A 578 -29.90 -30.52 56.01
CA GLU A 578 -28.56 -30.32 56.63
C GLU A 578 -27.27 -30.63 55.81
N ALA A 579 -26.13 -29.92 55.84
CA ALA A 579 -25.59 -28.91 56.74
C ALA A 579 -24.32 -28.22 56.15
N GLN A 580 -24.04 -27.03 56.70
CA GLN A 580 -22.72 -26.46 57.07
C GLN A 580 -21.84 -25.63 56.10
N ARG A 581 -21.73 -24.33 56.50
CA ARG A 581 -20.54 -23.43 56.63
C ARG A 581 -20.46 -22.18 55.71
N SER A 582 -21.08 -21.11 56.21
CA SER A 582 -20.62 -19.72 56.44
C SER A 582 -19.86 -18.88 55.38
N HIS A 583 -20.58 -17.82 54.94
CA HIS A 583 -20.26 -16.37 54.79
C HIS A 583 -18.97 -15.94 54.08
N ALA A 584 -18.94 -15.17 52.97
CA ALA A 584 -19.70 -14.01 52.44
C ALA A 584 -19.07 -12.64 52.77
N ASP A 585 -18.59 -11.96 51.72
CA ASP A 585 -18.29 -10.52 51.66
C ASP A 585 -19.18 -9.87 50.59
N GLY A 586 -19.63 -8.65 50.88
CA GLY A 586 -20.34 -7.78 49.94
C GLY A 586 -20.18 -6.31 50.34
N TRP A 587 -20.75 -5.44 49.48
CA TRP A 587 -21.05 -4.01 49.65
C TRP A 587 -20.24 -3.01 48.79
N SER A 588 -20.76 -2.79 47.58
CA SER A 588 -21.39 -1.56 47.05
C SER A 588 -21.00 -0.15 47.55
N ALA A 589 -20.55 0.67 46.58
CA ALA A 589 -21.00 2.02 46.15
C ALA A 589 -21.37 3.14 47.15
N TYR A 590 -20.92 4.38 46.88
CA TYR A 590 -21.76 5.57 46.57
C TYR A 590 -20.92 6.81 46.17
N THR A 591 -21.60 7.80 45.59
CA THR A 591 -21.21 8.90 44.68
C THR A 591 -21.09 10.30 45.34
N HIS A 592 -20.75 11.31 44.49
CA HIS A 592 -20.87 12.79 44.60
C HIS A 592 -19.68 13.55 45.22
N SER A 593 -19.30 14.79 44.86
CA SER A 593 -19.70 15.80 43.84
C SER A 593 -18.70 16.99 43.88
N HIS A 594 -18.60 17.74 42.77
CA HIS A 594 -18.14 19.14 42.56
C HIS A 594 -17.47 19.95 43.69
N THR A 595 -16.38 20.69 43.37
CA THR A 595 -16.35 22.18 43.31
C THR A 595 -14.96 22.74 42.96
N HIS A 596 -14.97 23.93 42.35
CA HIS A 596 -13.87 24.76 41.87
C HIS A 596 -12.92 25.31 42.97
N SER A 597 -11.69 25.62 42.56
CA SER A 597 -10.89 26.85 42.79
C SER A 597 -9.42 26.48 43.01
N ASP A 598 -8.49 26.86 42.14
CA ASP A 598 -7.90 28.18 41.89
C ASP A 598 -6.59 28.35 42.65
N THR A 599 -5.54 28.72 41.89
CA THR A 599 -4.26 29.32 42.32
C THR A 599 -3.34 28.59 43.31
N GLY A 600 -2.03 28.61 43.02
CA GLY A 600 -1.04 28.51 44.10
C GLY A 600 0.32 27.95 43.75
N SER A 601 1.04 28.58 42.83
CA SER A 601 2.49 28.45 42.70
C SER A 601 3.18 28.58 44.06
N LYS A 602 4.08 27.65 44.41
CA LYS A 602 5.29 27.99 45.17
C LYS A 602 6.41 26.98 44.96
N LYS A 603 7.51 27.58 44.53
CA LYS A 603 8.84 27.10 44.20
C LYS A 603 9.67 26.81 45.47
N ILE A 604 10.75 26.03 45.27
CA ILE A 604 12.03 26.01 46.02
C ILE A 604 11.97 25.18 47.32
N ARG A 605 12.84 24.16 47.54
CA ARG A 605 14.30 24.27 47.63
C ARG A 605 14.99 22.90 47.52
N THR A 606 16.20 22.95 46.97
CA THR A 606 17.20 21.91 46.76
C THR A 606 18.02 21.59 48.01
N ASP A 607 18.81 20.51 47.86
CA ASP A 607 20.01 20.08 48.61
C ASP A 607 19.76 19.03 49.70
N GLY A 608 20.39 17.85 49.71
CA GLY A 608 21.39 17.34 48.79
C GLY A 608 21.90 15.93 49.14
N VAL A 609 22.70 15.42 48.20
CA VAL A 609 23.86 14.51 48.34
C VAL A 609 23.65 13.10 48.93
N CYS A 610 23.79 12.09 48.05
CA CYS A 610 24.55 10.89 48.36
C CYS A 610 25.40 10.49 47.14
N VAL A 611 26.72 10.57 47.29
CA VAL A 611 27.73 10.09 46.35
C VAL A 611 28.06 8.65 46.71
N ARG A 612 27.96 7.72 45.74
CA ARG A 612 28.88 6.56 45.64
C ARG A 612 29.19 6.27 44.18
N THR A 613 30.46 6.45 43.86
CA THR A 613 31.20 6.06 42.66
C THR A 613 31.46 4.55 42.62
N TYR A 614 31.45 3.95 41.42
CA TYR A 614 32.38 2.96 40.84
C TYR A 614 31.74 2.49 39.50
N ALA A 615 32.16 3.01 38.35
CA ALA A 615 33.21 2.49 37.46
C ALA A 615 32.86 1.14 36.82
N GLY A 616 32.70 1.14 35.49
CA GLY A 616 32.43 -0.04 34.67
C GLY A 616 31.96 0.33 33.27
N VAL A 617 32.86 0.94 32.48
CA VAL A 617 32.68 1.21 31.06
C VAL A 617 32.64 -0.12 30.31
N VAL A 618 31.56 -0.39 29.58
CA VAL A 618 31.53 -1.38 28.50
C VAL A 618 30.94 -0.69 27.29
N ASP A 619 31.80 -0.37 26.34
CA ASP A 619 31.44 0.11 25.01
C ASP A 619 30.53 -0.93 24.31
N SER A 620 29.25 -0.62 24.15
CA SER A 620 28.38 -1.35 23.23
C SER A 620 28.61 -0.84 21.81
N ARG A 621 29.48 -1.54 21.08
CA ARG A 621 29.53 -1.48 19.62
C ARG A 621 28.33 -2.25 19.06
N THR A 622 27.27 -1.55 18.67
CA THR A 622 26.22 -2.11 17.81
C THR A 622 25.72 -1.07 16.82
N SER A 623 26.48 -0.87 15.76
CA SER A 623 25.99 -0.28 14.50
C SER A 623 27.02 -0.63 13.43
N GLU A 624 26.84 -1.73 12.70
CA GLU A 624 27.54 -2.03 11.42
C GLU A 624 27.21 -3.43 10.84
N GLY A 625 26.35 -4.24 11.48
CA GLY A 625 26.09 -5.62 11.06
C GLY A 625 25.03 -5.83 9.96
N TRP A 626 24.33 -4.79 9.50
CA TRP A 626 23.12 -4.98 8.67
C TRP A 626 23.34 -4.92 7.15
N MET A 627 24.55 -4.54 6.71
CA MET A 627 24.91 -4.52 5.29
C MET A 627 26.38 -4.94 5.08
N LYS A 628 26.69 -6.23 5.21
CA LYS A 628 27.88 -6.80 4.58
C LYS A 628 27.55 -8.12 3.90
N THR A 629 27.68 -8.13 2.59
CA THR A 629 27.86 -9.32 1.76
C THR A 629 29.23 -9.91 2.07
N GLN A 630 29.29 -11.14 2.59
CA GLN A 630 30.54 -11.90 2.66
C GLN A 630 30.84 -12.44 1.25
N SER A 631 31.83 -11.85 0.59
CA SER A 631 32.53 -12.46 -0.54
C SER A 631 33.48 -13.53 0.02
N GLY A 632 33.19 -14.80 -0.23
CA GLY A 632 34.08 -15.91 0.11
C GLY A 632 35.25 -15.99 -0.88
N SER A 633 36.46 -15.75 -0.38
CA SER A 633 37.70 -16.25 -0.98
C SER A 633 38.76 -16.38 0.11
N ASP A 634 38.74 -17.49 0.85
CA ASP A 634 39.88 -17.91 1.66
C ASP A 634 40.82 -18.74 0.79
N SER A 635 42.01 -18.20 0.55
CA SER A 635 43.19 -18.98 0.14
C SER A 635 44.13 -19.04 1.34
N SER A 636 44.36 -20.24 1.85
CA SER A 636 45.31 -20.50 2.92
C SER A 636 46.70 -20.80 2.36
N SER A 637 47.66 -20.15 3.01
CA SER A 637 49.11 -20.21 2.91
C SER A 637 49.74 -21.61 2.93
N MET A 638 50.97 -21.73 2.39
CA MET A 638 52.17 -22.23 3.12
C MET A 638 53.45 -21.95 2.30
N SER A 639 54.43 -21.29 2.93
CA SER A 639 55.82 -21.08 2.48
C SER A 639 56.71 -22.31 2.76
N PRO A 640 58.00 -22.35 2.34
CA PRO A 640 59.07 -21.75 3.16
C PRO A 640 60.28 -21.11 2.42
N ILE A 641 60.82 -20.05 3.05
CA ILE A 641 62.24 -19.72 3.32
C ILE A 641 63.21 -19.52 2.13
N GLN A 642 63.75 -18.29 1.98
CA GLN A 642 65.18 -17.98 2.18
C GLN A 642 65.44 -16.46 2.22
N GLU A 643 66.40 -16.10 3.07
CA GLU A 643 66.92 -14.79 3.45
C GLU A 643 67.60 -14.03 2.29
N GLU A 644 67.56 -12.70 2.28
CA GLU A 644 68.76 -11.87 2.39
C GLU A 644 68.46 -10.37 2.58
N VAL A 645 69.47 -9.70 3.12
CA VAL A 645 69.51 -8.39 3.77
C VAL A 645 70.11 -7.33 2.82
N GLY A 646 69.67 -6.08 2.94
CA GLY A 646 70.38 -4.89 2.42
C GLY A 646 69.42 -3.76 2.03
N SER A 647 69.12 -2.79 2.91
CA SER A 647 69.88 -1.57 3.24
C SER A 647 69.71 -0.43 2.23
N GLU A 648 69.13 0.69 2.70
CA GLU A 648 69.42 2.11 2.39
C GLU A 648 69.31 2.56 0.91
N ALA A 649 68.92 3.77 0.48
CA ALA A 649 68.61 5.09 1.01
C ALA A 649 68.10 5.91 -0.24
N VAL A 650 67.06 6.75 -0.11
CA VAL A 650 67.12 8.23 -0.17
C VAL A 650 67.07 8.86 -1.59
N ASP A 651 66.09 9.78 -1.76
CA ASP A 651 65.96 10.94 -2.67
C ASP A 651 66.03 10.72 -4.21
N ASP A 652 65.48 11.54 -5.12
CA ASP A 652 64.78 12.83 -5.12
C ASP A 652 63.97 12.95 -6.44
N ALA A 653 63.21 14.03 -6.54
CA ALA A 653 62.25 14.47 -7.54
C ALA A 653 62.68 14.60 -9.02
N SER A 654 61.63 14.82 -9.83
CA SER A 654 61.50 15.72 -11.00
C SER A 654 61.47 15.16 -12.44
N ASP A 655 60.28 15.32 -13.02
CA ASP A 655 59.85 15.39 -14.44
C ASP A 655 60.61 16.50 -15.23
N PRO A 656 60.39 16.79 -16.55
CA PRO A 656 59.67 16.08 -17.62
C PRO A 656 60.34 16.10 -19.03
N ALA A 657 59.64 15.48 -19.99
CA ALA A 657 59.40 15.94 -21.39
C ALA A 657 60.27 15.50 -22.60
N LEU A 658 59.51 15.19 -23.66
CA LEU A 658 59.72 15.38 -25.11
C LEU A 658 60.47 14.32 -25.94
N GLY A 659 59.80 13.87 -27.02
CA GLY A 659 60.45 13.39 -28.23
C GLY A 659 59.65 12.37 -29.06
N GLU A 660 58.84 12.88 -30.00
CA GLU A 660 58.25 12.13 -31.12
C GLU A 660 59.32 11.48 -32.04
N TRP A 661 58.93 10.52 -32.89
CA TRP A 661 59.13 10.48 -34.36
C TRP A 661 58.92 9.06 -34.95
N GLN A 662 57.76 8.89 -35.60
CA GLN A 662 57.51 8.37 -36.95
C GLN A 662 58.17 7.09 -37.54
N GLN A 663 57.25 6.18 -37.92
CA GLN A 663 56.99 5.60 -39.26
C GLN A 663 57.91 4.54 -39.93
N GLN A 664 57.31 3.34 -40.04
CA GLN A 664 57.04 2.55 -41.28
C GLN A 664 58.22 1.86 -42.04
N PRO A 665 57.97 0.98 -43.04
CA PRO A 665 57.37 -0.37 -42.91
C PRO A 665 58.10 -1.42 -43.82
N SER A 666 57.81 -2.73 -43.71
CA SER A 666 57.97 -3.62 -44.87
C SER A 666 57.23 -4.96 -44.77
N THR A 667 56.53 -5.23 -45.86
CA THR A 667 55.80 -6.41 -46.36
C THR A 667 56.64 -7.69 -46.55
N ASN A 668 56.06 -8.89 -46.36
CA ASN A 668 55.70 -9.81 -47.46
C ASN A 668 55.22 -11.23 -47.03
N GLN A 669 54.03 -11.59 -47.51
CA GLN A 669 53.66 -12.80 -48.28
C GLN A 669 54.13 -14.22 -47.89
N SER A 670 53.15 -15.04 -47.46
CA SER A 670 52.49 -16.11 -48.26
C SER A 670 52.52 -17.59 -47.79
N LYS A 671 51.32 -18.20 -47.93
CA LYS A 671 50.98 -19.59 -48.35
C LYS A 671 50.79 -20.73 -47.33
N LYS A 672 49.49 -21.04 -47.17
CA LYS A 672 48.78 -22.34 -47.38
C LYS A 672 49.12 -23.56 -46.51
N GLY A 673 48.10 -24.03 -45.76
CA GLY A 673 47.94 -25.42 -45.34
C GLY A 673 46.53 -25.67 -44.79
N ARG A 674 45.77 -26.57 -45.42
CA ARG A 674 44.34 -26.86 -45.21
C ARG A 674 44.19 -28.16 -44.43
N LYS A 675 43.37 -28.22 -43.35
CA LYS A 675 42.64 -29.45 -42.93
C LYS A 675 41.51 -29.15 -41.93
N LYS A 676 40.36 -29.79 -42.19
CA LYS A 676 39.05 -29.75 -41.50
C LYS A 676 39.06 -30.46 -40.14
N ARG A 677 38.32 -29.95 -39.15
CA ARG A 677 37.11 -30.58 -38.53
C ARG A 677 36.53 -29.74 -37.37
N LYS A 678 35.18 -29.63 -37.36
CA LYS A 678 34.18 -29.63 -36.26
C LYS A 678 34.73 -29.66 -34.80
N THR A 679 34.17 -29.01 -33.79
CA THR A 679 32.83 -28.46 -33.50
C THR A 679 32.92 -27.60 -32.22
N ASP A 680 31.84 -26.86 -31.94
CA ASP A 680 31.24 -26.55 -30.63
C ASP A 680 31.01 -25.05 -30.37
N GLY A 681 29.72 -24.73 -30.30
CA GLY A 681 29.17 -23.39 -30.20
C GLY A 681 29.30 -22.86 -28.78
N ALA A 682 29.77 -21.61 -28.70
CA ALA A 682 29.70 -20.81 -27.50
C ALA A 682 28.27 -20.24 -27.37
N GLU A 683 27.63 -20.50 -26.23
CA GLU A 683 26.37 -19.91 -25.84
C GLU A 683 26.50 -18.38 -25.76
N THR A 684 25.74 -17.68 -26.59
CA THR A 684 25.56 -16.23 -26.55
C THR A 684 24.67 -15.88 -25.36
N THR A 685 25.21 -15.12 -24.41
CA THR A 685 24.43 -14.40 -23.40
C THR A 685 23.54 -13.39 -24.12
N SER A 686 22.21 -13.55 -24.02
CA SER A 686 21.24 -12.63 -24.62
C SER A 686 21.35 -11.24 -23.96
N SER A 687 21.95 -10.30 -24.66
CA SER A 687 21.99 -8.90 -24.25
C SER A 687 20.65 -8.23 -24.56
N LEU A 688 20.15 -7.37 -23.66
CA LEU A 688 18.89 -6.62 -23.82
C LEU A 688 18.99 -5.49 -24.86
N PHE A 689 20.13 -5.36 -25.55
CA PHE A 689 20.44 -4.27 -26.48
C PHE A 689 20.84 -4.81 -27.86
N ASP A 690 19.99 -5.63 -28.49
CA ASP A 690 20.02 -5.76 -29.94
C ASP A 690 19.23 -4.59 -30.54
N VAL A 691 19.93 -3.47 -30.72
CA VAL A 691 19.45 -2.33 -31.51
C VAL A 691 19.54 -2.74 -32.99
N PRO A 692 18.43 -2.77 -33.76
CA PRO A 692 18.53 -2.92 -35.19
C PRO A 692 19.32 -1.73 -35.75
N GLU A 693 20.40 -2.01 -36.47
CA GLU A 693 20.92 -1.02 -37.40
C GLU A 693 19.77 -0.65 -38.36
N VAL A 694 19.63 0.66 -38.57
CA VAL A 694 18.76 1.37 -39.50
C VAL A 694 17.35 1.81 -38.98
N TRP A 695 17.22 3.14 -38.90
CA TRP A 695 16.04 4.05 -38.81
C TRP A 695 15.60 4.59 -37.44
#